data_AF-A0A3D3MTE5-F1
#
_entry.id   AF-A0A3D3MTE5-F1
#
_cell.length_a   1.000
_cell.length_b   1.000
_cell.length_c   1.000
_cell.angle_alpha   90.00
_cell.angle_beta   90.00
_cell.angle_gamma   90.00
#
_symmetry.space_group_name_H-M   'P 1'
#
loop_
_entity.id
_entity.type
_entity.pdbx_description
1 polymer ?
#
loop_
_entity_poly.entity_id
_entity_poly.type
_entity_poly.pdbx_seq_one_letter_code
_entity_poly.pdbx_strand_id
1 'polypeptide(L)'
;MNFKCFLCVMFAALSCGLSAQERRELLLKTWDFSRDQVSWQRVDVPHDWAICGPFDKKWDLQTVAIEQNGEKQKSEKSGRSGALPWIGEGFYRAHVHLSSVPGHAMLVFDGAMSEPTVSINGRKAGYWAYGYNAFRIDATPFLHVGDNIITVHLNNREESSRWYPGGGIYRPVKLVLTGKEFIDPWGTYFRTLSATGMEAKVSVDTHIRTGGDRGGLSVEVTLYNPKGYVECADHAPVPADGVLHADMTVSKPMLWSPEFPTLYRLVTRLIKDQKVIDMTTQKVGIRTVSLDKEHGFQLNGISRKLKGVCLHHDLGPLGSAVNKAALIRQVKIIKDMGCDAIRTSHNMPSTLQLEVYDSLGMMVMAESFDMWNYPKCKNGYALFFKDWGDKDITNLVLNHRNHASVVMWSIGNEIPEQGSEQGKELSAHLQDLCHQLDPSRPVTQGLDRVDDAVRSGVAEEMDIPGFNYRDHRYDANITKLPQGFLLGSETASTVSSRGVYYFPVTVTHQGIHPDGQCSSYDTEYCPWSNLPDVDFYLQDERNWTIGQFVWTGFDYLGEPTPYDTYWPSRSSYFGIVDLAGLPKDRYYLYRSVWNKKEHTIHLLPHWTWNGREGKVTPVYCYTDYPTAELFVNGKSQGKISKQRDLKPSTTADNDAMNRELLDRYRLRWNHVKYEPGEIKVVVYDEQGRKAGEETVRTAGKAVSMKLVADRTSITADGNDIAFVTISLLDKNGVEVPTASDELEFSVEGSGRFKAACNGDATSLESFTQPKMKLFSGKLVVLVQSSTDPGTIRLNVKDLTHRQINGSIMLSAQ
;
A
#
# COMPACT_ATOMS: atom_id res chain seq x y z
N MET A 1 51.92 17.44 -35.27
CA MET A 1 53.12 16.84 -34.62
C MET A 1 52.99 17.10 -33.13
N ASN A 2 52.82 16.04 -32.33
CA ASN A 2 53.16 15.88 -30.90
C ASN A 2 52.18 14.92 -30.22
N PHE A 3 52.57 13.65 -30.27
CA PHE A 3 52.09 12.55 -29.44
C PHE A 3 52.32 12.85 -27.96
N LYS A 4 51.35 12.55 -27.09
CA LYS A 4 51.58 12.39 -25.65
C LYS A 4 51.32 10.93 -25.27
N CYS A 5 52.36 10.32 -24.73
CA CYS A 5 52.49 8.91 -24.40
C CYS A 5 51.51 8.44 -23.32
N PHE A 6 50.94 7.26 -23.55
CA PHE A 6 50.41 6.39 -22.51
C PHE A 6 51.58 5.78 -21.73
N LEU A 7 51.52 5.84 -20.39
CA LEU A 7 52.41 5.08 -19.52
C LEU A 7 51.57 4.02 -18.80
N CYS A 8 51.69 2.76 -19.23
CA CYS A 8 51.18 1.60 -18.52
C CYS A 8 52.12 1.29 -17.34
N VAL A 9 51.61 1.39 -16.11
CA VAL A 9 52.29 0.88 -14.91
C VAL A 9 51.71 -0.49 -14.58
N MET A 10 52.53 -1.54 -14.75
CA MET A 10 52.25 -2.90 -14.26
C MET A 10 52.47 -2.94 -12.74
N PHE A 11 51.42 -3.28 -11.98
CA PHE A 11 51.53 -3.64 -10.57
C PHE A 11 51.75 -5.15 -10.42
N ALA A 12 52.91 -5.54 -9.90
CA ALA A 12 53.17 -6.88 -9.41
C ALA A 12 52.57 -7.02 -7.99
N ALA A 13 51.57 -7.89 -7.84
CA ALA A 13 50.97 -8.22 -6.57
C ALA A 13 51.81 -9.31 -5.85
N LEU A 14 52.45 -8.94 -4.74
CA LEU A 14 52.90 -9.89 -3.72
C LEU A 14 51.72 -10.16 -2.78
N SER A 15 51.12 -11.34 -2.90
CA SER A 15 50.05 -11.84 -2.05
C SER A 15 50.61 -12.35 -0.72
N CYS A 16 50.51 -11.54 0.34
CA CYS A 16 50.46 -12.04 1.71
C CYS A 16 48.99 -12.07 2.16
N GLY A 17 48.51 -13.27 2.46
CA GLY A 17 47.10 -13.55 2.72
C GLY A 17 46.63 -13.06 4.08
N LEU A 18 45.85 -11.99 4.05
CA LEU A 18 44.71 -11.76 4.93
C LEU A 18 43.61 -11.22 4.04
N SER A 19 42.74 -12.10 3.53
CA SER A 19 41.55 -11.63 2.84
C SER A 19 40.63 -11.01 3.88
N ALA A 20 40.63 -9.67 3.99
CA ALA A 20 39.55 -8.95 4.64
C ALA A 20 38.20 -9.49 4.10
N GLN A 21 37.29 -9.81 5.02
CA GLN A 21 36.00 -10.40 4.67
C GLN A 21 35.08 -9.29 4.16
N GLU A 22 34.72 -9.37 2.88
CA GLU A 22 33.70 -8.52 2.28
C GLU A 22 32.31 -8.85 2.82
N ARG A 23 31.40 -7.84 2.81
CA ARG A 23 30.00 -8.02 3.18
C ARG A 23 29.33 -9.09 2.33
N ARG A 24 28.60 -9.98 3.00
CA ARG A 24 27.75 -11.00 2.36
C ARG A 24 26.35 -10.95 2.97
N GLU A 25 25.34 -10.78 2.13
CA GLU A 25 23.94 -10.87 2.55
C GLU A 25 23.35 -12.20 2.13
N LEU A 26 22.82 -12.94 3.10
CA LEU A 26 22.11 -14.20 2.88
C LEU A 26 20.62 -13.96 3.05
N LEU A 27 19.85 -14.05 1.96
CA LEU A 27 18.40 -14.08 2.05
C LEU A 27 17.98 -15.44 2.62
N LEU A 28 17.39 -15.44 3.82
CA LEU A 28 16.88 -16.65 4.45
C LEU A 28 15.49 -16.94 3.92
N LYS A 29 15.42 -17.46 2.67
CA LYS A 29 14.14 -17.70 1.98
C LYS A 29 13.40 -18.91 2.54
N THR A 30 14.06 -20.04 2.74
CA THR A 30 13.36 -21.30 3.02
C THR A 30 13.50 -21.74 4.48
N TRP A 31 12.37 -22.06 5.11
CA TRP A 31 12.22 -22.40 6.52
C TRP A 31 11.40 -23.68 6.68
N ASP A 32 11.58 -24.36 7.81
CA ASP A 32 10.61 -25.33 8.28
C ASP A 32 9.65 -24.62 9.24
N PHE A 33 8.35 -24.81 9.05
CA PHE A 33 7.29 -24.16 9.81
C PHE A 33 6.39 -25.19 10.51
N SER A 34 5.95 -24.86 11.71
CA SER A 34 5.02 -25.66 12.51
C SER A 34 4.10 -24.80 13.37
N ARG A 35 2.87 -25.28 13.60
CA ARG A 35 1.90 -24.70 14.55
C ARG A 35 1.87 -25.42 15.91
N ASP A 36 2.47 -26.61 16.00
CA ASP A 36 2.42 -27.51 17.16
C ASP A 36 3.81 -27.99 17.64
N GLN A 37 4.89 -27.56 16.96
CA GLN A 37 6.28 -28.03 17.08
C GLN A 37 6.51 -29.53 16.77
N VAL A 38 5.47 -30.26 16.37
CA VAL A 38 5.51 -31.69 16.06
C VAL A 38 5.50 -31.90 14.55
N SER A 39 4.55 -31.26 13.87
CA SER A 39 4.31 -31.36 12.44
C SER A 39 5.01 -30.21 11.73
N TRP A 40 6.09 -30.52 11.00
CA TRP A 40 6.89 -29.52 10.29
C TRP A 40 6.68 -29.61 8.79
N GLN A 41 6.48 -28.46 8.15
CA GLN A 41 6.38 -28.33 6.70
C GLN A 41 7.41 -27.32 6.16
N ARG A 42 7.95 -27.58 4.98
CA ARG A 42 8.86 -26.66 4.30
C ARG A 42 8.07 -25.51 3.68
N VAL A 43 8.45 -24.27 3.99
CA VAL A 43 7.84 -23.05 3.45
C VAL A 43 8.89 -22.06 3.01
N ASP A 44 8.54 -21.18 2.07
CA ASP A 44 9.34 -20.00 1.75
C ASP A 44 8.74 -18.77 2.45
N VAL A 45 9.60 -17.94 3.04
CA VAL A 45 9.23 -16.61 3.55
C VAL A 45 9.52 -15.56 2.46
N PRO A 46 8.66 -14.54 2.28
CA PRO A 46 7.46 -14.18 3.05
C PRO A 46 6.35 -15.25 3.13
N HIS A 47 5.89 -15.55 4.35
CA HIS A 47 4.89 -16.58 4.64
C HIS A 47 3.83 -16.06 5.61
N ASP A 48 2.56 -16.23 5.23
CA ASP A 48 1.38 -16.03 6.07
C ASP A 48 0.66 -17.37 6.22
N TRP A 49 0.66 -17.94 7.43
CA TRP A 49 0.06 -19.26 7.66
C TRP A 49 -1.47 -19.23 7.60
N ALA A 50 -2.09 -18.06 7.78
CA ALA A 50 -3.52 -17.97 7.99
C ALA A 50 -4.29 -17.95 6.67
N ILE A 51 -3.67 -17.43 5.61
CA ILE A 51 -4.33 -17.20 4.31
C ILE A 51 -4.80 -18.48 3.60
N CYS A 52 -4.18 -19.62 3.89
CA CYS A 52 -4.60 -20.91 3.32
C CYS A 52 -5.74 -21.57 4.11
N GLY A 53 -6.10 -21.02 5.27
CA GLY A 53 -7.14 -21.57 6.14
C GLY A 53 -8.56 -21.36 5.61
N PRO A 54 -9.54 -22.15 6.08
CA PRO A 54 -10.94 -21.87 5.81
C PRO A 54 -11.39 -20.62 6.56
N PHE A 55 -12.25 -19.84 5.92
CA PHE A 55 -12.95 -18.75 6.59
C PHE A 55 -13.97 -19.32 7.58
N ASP A 56 -13.91 -18.85 8.82
CA ASP A 56 -14.80 -19.28 9.91
C ASP A 56 -14.90 -18.16 10.95
N LYS A 57 -16.14 -17.76 11.29
CA LYS A 57 -16.38 -16.67 12.25
C LYS A 57 -15.76 -16.91 13.62
N LYS A 58 -15.49 -18.17 14.00
CA LYS A 58 -14.87 -18.50 15.30
C LYS A 58 -13.50 -17.87 15.50
N TRP A 59 -12.77 -17.58 14.41
CA TRP A 59 -11.44 -16.99 14.49
C TRP A 59 -11.47 -15.51 14.88
N ASP A 60 -12.64 -14.91 14.95
CA ASP A 60 -12.78 -13.46 15.00
C ASP A 60 -14.10 -13.01 15.65
N LEU A 61 -14.73 -13.88 16.42
CA LEU A 61 -15.97 -13.56 17.11
C LEU A 61 -15.65 -12.68 18.32
N GLN A 62 -16.19 -11.46 18.34
CA GLN A 62 -15.91 -10.47 19.38
C GLN A 62 -17.20 -9.83 19.87
N THR A 63 -17.37 -9.65 21.18
CA THR A 63 -18.50 -8.90 21.76
C THR A 63 -18.02 -7.54 22.24
N VAL A 64 -18.09 -6.54 21.36
CA VAL A 64 -17.44 -5.23 21.51
C VAL A 64 -18.34 -4.09 21.03
N ALA A 65 -18.07 -2.88 21.51
CA ALA A 65 -18.61 -1.64 20.95
C ALA A 65 -17.45 -0.92 20.26
N ILE A 66 -17.60 -0.56 18.99
CA ILE A 66 -16.59 0.16 18.22
C ILE A 66 -16.75 1.66 18.46
N GLU A 67 -15.99 2.21 19.41
CA GLU A 67 -16.08 3.61 19.81
C GLU A 67 -15.80 4.58 18.67
N GLN A 68 -14.89 4.22 17.75
CA GLN A 68 -14.56 5.00 16.55
C GLN A 68 -15.77 5.16 15.62
N ASN A 69 -16.67 4.17 15.59
CA ASN A 69 -17.93 4.22 14.84
C ASN A 69 -19.04 4.96 15.62
N GLY A 70 -18.76 5.44 16.84
CA GLY A 70 -19.74 6.06 17.74
C GLY A 70 -20.65 5.08 18.49
N GLU A 71 -20.30 3.79 18.51
CA GLU A 71 -21.10 2.76 19.19
C GLU A 71 -21.02 2.91 20.72
N LYS A 72 -22.16 2.71 21.41
CA LYS A 72 -22.25 2.77 22.88
C LYS A 72 -22.60 1.44 23.53
N GLN A 73 -23.08 0.47 22.74
CA GLN A 73 -23.51 -0.84 23.21
C GLN A 73 -22.70 -1.92 22.52
N LYS A 74 -22.30 -2.94 23.28
CA LYS A 74 -21.57 -4.08 22.72
C LYS A 74 -22.51 -4.92 21.87
N SER A 75 -22.02 -5.40 20.74
CA SER A 75 -22.70 -6.36 19.88
C SER A 75 -21.75 -7.48 19.47
N GLU A 76 -22.28 -8.63 19.08
CA GLU A 76 -21.49 -9.71 18.45
C GLU A 76 -21.05 -9.22 17.07
N LYS A 77 -19.73 -9.12 16.89
CA LYS A 77 -19.10 -8.78 15.63
C LYS A 77 -18.40 -10.00 15.04
N SER A 78 -18.43 -10.12 13.71
CA SER A 78 -17.71 -11.15 12.97
C SER A 78 -16.98 -10.55 11.77
N GLY A 79 -15.86 -11.16 11.36
CA GLY A 79 -15.14 -10.74 10.17
C GLY A 79 -14.30 -9.47 10.33
N ARG A 80 -14.24 -8.85 11.53
CA ARG A 80 -13.38 -7.69 11.85
C ARG A 80 -11.92 -7.88 11.43
N SER A 81 -11.32 -9.03 11.70
CA SER A 81 -9.95 -9.40 11.32
C SER A 81 -9.89 -10.46 10.21
N GLY A 82 -10.91 -10.52 9.34
CA GLY A 82 -10.88 -11.31 8.10
C GLY A 82 -11.36 -12.76 8.24
N ALA A 83 -11.76 -13.20 9.44
CA ALA A 83 -12.28 -14.54 9.74
C ALA A 83 -11.36 -15.72 9.31
N LEU A 84 -10.04 -15.51 9.28
CA LEU A 84 -9.02 -16.53 8.97
C LEU A 84 -8.28 -16.97 10.25
N PRO A 85 -7.65 -18.17 10.29
CA PRO A 85 -6.99 -18.74 11.47
C PRO A 85 -5.63 -18.09 11.82
N TRP A 86 -5.60 -16.77 11.97
CA TRP A 86 -4.39 -16.00 12.27
C TRP A 86 -4.00 -16.02 13.76
N ILE A 87 -4.91 -16.35 14.67
CA ILE A 87 -4.63 -16.42 16.11
C ILE A 87 -3.77 -17.64 16.46
N GLY A 88 -2.88 -17.46 17.44
CA GLY A 88 -2.08 -18.51 18.07
C GLY A 88 -0.60 -18.45 17.72
N GLU A 89 0.09 -19.55 18.03
CA GLU A 89 1.56 -19.63 17.94
C GLU A 89 2.03 -20.21 16.61
N GLY A 90 3.21 -19.77 16.17
CA GLY A 90 3.91 -20.29 14.98
C GLY A 90 5.41 -20.39 15.20
N PHE A 91 6.00 -21.49 14.74
CA PHE A 91 7.42 -21.81 14.94
C PHE A 91 8.11 -21.99 13.60
N TYR A 92 9.25 -21.33 13.41
CA TYR A 92 10.06 -21.39 12.20
C TYR A 92 11.48 -21.85 12.53
N ARG A 93 12.10 -22.64 11.64
CA ARG A 93 13.51 -23.04 11.72
C ARG A 93 14.20 -22.87 10.37
N ALA A 94 15.34 -22.18 10.35
CA ALA A 94 16.22 -22.08 9.20
C ALA A 94 17.59 -22.65 9.53
N HIS A 95 18.16 -23.36 8.57
CA HIS A 95 19.50 -23.90 8.63
C HIS A 95 20.44 -23.00 7.83
N VAL A 96 21.57 -22.63 8.44
CA VAL A 96 22.61 -21.80 7.80
C VAL A 96 23.95 -22.47 8.00
N HIS A 97 24.63 -22.78 6.90
CA HIS A 97 25.99 -23.30 6.95
C HIS A 97 27.01 -22.16 6.77
N LEU A 98 27.98 -22.06 7.68
CA LEU A 98 29.05 -21.07 7.65
C LEU A 98 30.43 -21.74 7.52
N SER A 99 31.18 -21.39 6.48
CA SER A 99 32.56 -21.85 6.28
C SER A 99 33.57 -21.19 7.22
N SER A 100 33.22 -20.05 7.81
CA SER A 100 34.03 -19.30 8.77
C SER A 100 33.12 -18.44 9.65
N VAL A 101 33.56 -18.13 10.87
CA VAL A 101 32.85 -17.16 11.74
C VAL A 101 33.14 -15.75 11.22
N PRO A 102 32.11 -14.94 10.93
CA PRO A 102 32.31 -13.58 10.46
C PRO A 102 32.84 -12.67 11.57
N GLY A 103 33.45 -11.53 11.19
CA GLY A 103 33.84 -10.50 12.17
C GLY A 103 32.63 -9.89 12.89
N HIS A 104 31.49 -9.80 12.20
CA HIS A 104 30.20 -9.42 12.74
C HIS A 104 29.06 -10.03 11.90
N ALA A 105 27.93 -10.34 12.54
CA ALA A 105 26.75 -10.89 11.90
C ALA A 105 25.47 -10.25 12.46
N MET A 106 24.56 -9.85 11.57
CA MET A 106 23.28 -9.24 11.92
C MET A 106 22.12 -9.98 11.26
N LEU A 107 21.15 -10.42 12.05
CA LEU A 107 19.85 -10.82 11.52
C LEU A 107 18.98 -9.59 11.34
N VAL A 108 18.40 -9.44 10.16
CA VAL A 108 17.53 -8.32 9.80
C VAL A 108 16.17 -8.89 9.39
N PHE A 109 15.14 -8.56 10.16
CA PHE A 109 13.75 -8.88 9.88
C PHE A 109 13.07 -7.62 9.38
N ASP A 110 12.40 -7.69 8.23
CA ASP A 110 11.59 -6.58 7.71
C ASP A 110 10.17 -6.55 8.34
N GLY A 111 9.80 -7.64 9.03
CA GLY A 111 8.61 -7.75 9.89
C GLY A 111 8.21 -9.22 10.12
N ALA A 112 7.66 -9.51 11.29
CA ALA A 112 7.18 -10.84 11.67
C ALA A 112 5.99 -10.72 12.64
N MET A 113 4.84 -11.27 12.25
CA MET A 113 3.56 -11.09 12.93
C MET A 113 3.27 -12.29 13.85
N SER A 114 3.27 -12.14 15.18
CA SER A 114 3.74 -11.02 16.01
C SER A 114 4.55 -11.51 17.21
N GLU A 115 5.06 -10.59 18.03
CA GLU A 115 5.85 -10.88 19.25
C GLU A 115 7.05 -11.84 19.01
N PRO A 116 7.90 -11.60 17.98
CA PRO A 116 8.96 -12.54 17.62
C PRO A 116 9.99 -12.72 18.74
N THR A 117 10.18 -13.98 19.14
CA THR A 117 11.35 -14.42 19.91
C THR A 117 12.29 -15.19 19.00
N VAL A 118 13.52 -14.71 18.87
CA VAL A 118 14.55 -15.32 18.00
C VAL A 118 15.58 -16.04 18.85
N SER A 119 15.90 -17.28 18.49
CA SER A 119 16.98 -18.05 19.09
C SER A 119 17.93 -18.57 18.01
N ILE A 120 19.21 -18.69 18.34
CA ILE A 120 20.25 -19.22 17.47
C ILE A 120 20.97 -20.32 18.24
N ASN A 121 21.05 -21.52 17.67
CA ASN A 121 21.70 -22.69 18.29
C ASN A 121 21.18 -22.97 19.72
N GLY A 122 19.85 -22.85 19.91
CA GLY A 122 19.17 -23.09 21.19
C GLY A 122 19.30 -21.95 22.23
N ARG A 123 19.99 -20.85 21.91
CA ARG A 123 20.14 -19.69 22.80
C ARG A 123 19.28 -18.52 22.33
N LYS A 124 18.54 -17.89 23.24
CA LYS A 124 17.74 -16.68 22.93
C LYS A 124 18.66 -15.55 22.50
N ALA A 125 18.48 -15.09 21.26
CA ALA A 125 19.25 -14.02 20.65
C ALA A 125 18.55 -12.66 20.76
N GLY A 126 17.21 -12.63 20.72
CA GLY A 126 16.47 -11.38 20.88
C GLY A 126 14.95 -11.56 20.96
N TYR A 127 14.27 -10.46 21.22
CA TYR A 127 12.81 -10.34 21.25
C TYR A 127 12.41 -8.99 20.67
N TRP A 128 11.31 -8.95 19.92
CA TRP A 128 10.62 -7.73 19.51
C TRP A 128 9.13 -7.85 19.81
N ALA A 129 8.44 -6.72 20.02
CA ALA A 129 7.01 -6.71 20.33
C ALA A 129 6.14 -6.49 19.08
N TYR A 130 6.40 -5.39 18.35
CA TYR A 130 5.52 -4.96 17.27
C TYR A 130 5.71 -5.78 15.99
N GLY A 131 4.63 -6.38 15.48
CA GLY A 131 4.72 -7.26 14.30
C GLY A 131 4.96 -6.53 12.98
N TYR A 132 4.76 -5.21 12.92
CA TYR A 132 4.91 -4.41 11.70
C TYR A 132 6.29 -3.80 11.49
N ASN A 133 7.11 -3.76 12.53
CA ASN A 133 8.39 -3.07 12.44
C ASN A 133 9.49 -3.95 11.87
N ALA A 134 10.42 -3.32 11.16
CA ALA A 134 11.72 -3.90 10.92
C ALA A 134 12.54 -3.90 12.22
N PHE A 135 13.31 -4.95 12.46
CA PHE A 135 14.21 -5.03 13.62
C PHE A 135 15.47 -5.83 13.29
N ARG A 136 16.51 -5.60 14.09
CA ARG A 136 17.84 -6.17 13.90
C ARG A 136 18.34 -6.84 15.18
N ILE A 137 18.95 -8.01 15.06
CA ILE A 137 19.52 -8.77 16.18
C ILE A 137 20.96 -9.11 15.87
N ASP A 138 21.87 -8.71 16.76
CA ASP A 138 23.28 -9.11 16.68
C ASP A 138 23.38 -10.63 16.87
N ALA A 139 23.72 -11.32 15.77
CA ALA A 139 23.83 -12.77 15.71
C ALA A 139 25.26 -13.24 16.02
N THR A 140 26.23 -12.33 16.04
CA THR A 140 27.66 -12.62 16.20
C THR A 140 27.97 -13.58 17.35
N PRO A 141 27.46 -13.38 18.59
CA PRO A 141 27.87 -14.21 19.73
C PRO A 141 27.24 -15.62 19.72
N PHE A 142 26.34 -15.92 18.79
CA PHE A 142 25.60 -17.18 18.75
C PHE A 142 26.01 -18.11 17.60
N LEU A 143 26.72 -17.60 16.60
CA LEU A 143 27.12 -18.34 15.41
C LEU A 143 28.45 -19.09 15.60
N HIS A 144 28.59 -20.21 14.90
CA HIS A 144 29.83 -20.99 14.84
C HIS A 144 30.11 -21.50 13.43
N VAL A 145 31.32 -22.01 13.19
CA VAL A 145 31.67 -22.67 11.91
C VAL A 145 30.85 -23.95 11.77
N GLY A 146 30.34 -24.21 10.57
CA GLY A 146 29.46 -25.34 10.28
C GLY A 146 27.99 -24.95 10.32
N ASP A 147 27.14 -25.89 10.75
CA ASP A 147 25.70 -25.75 10.71
C ASP A 147 25.15 -24.96 11.89
N ASN A 148 24.37 -23.94 11.59
CA ASN A 148 23.68 -23.11 12.58
C ASN A 148 22.18 -23.22 12.36
N ILE A 149 21.42 -23.24 13.46
CA ILE A 149 19.96 -23.27 13.43
C ILE A 149 19.45 -21.96 14.00
N ILE A 150 18.68 -21.23 13.20
CA ILE A 150 17.94 -20.04 13.61
C ILE A 150 16.49 -20.46 13.80
N THR A 151 15.91 -20.15 14.97
CA THR A 151 14.51 -20.43 15.27
C THR A 151 13.76 -19.15 15.61
N VAL A 152 12.54 -19.02 15.12
CA VAL A 152 11.65 -17.90 15.44
C VAL A 152 10.34 -18.46 15.99
N HIS A 153 9.96 -17.99 17.17
CA HIS A 153 8.65 -18.21 17.77
C HIS A 153 7.83 -16.93 17.65
N LEU A 154 6.62 -17.04 17.13
CA LEU A 154 5.65 -15.96 16.98
C LEU A 154 4.40 -16.29 17.80
N ASN A 155 3.78 -15.26 18.36
CA ASN A 155 2.53 -15.36 19.10
C ASN A 155 1.56 -14.27 18.63
N ASN A 156 0.45 -14.68 18.04
CA ASN A 156 -0.66 -13.82 17.68
C ASN A 156 -1.78 -13.93 18.71
N ARG A 157 -1.96 -12.90 19.53
CA ARG A 157 -3.05 -12.85 20.52
C ARG A 157 -4.40 -12.60 19.84
N GLU A 158 -5.46 -13.19 20.38
CA GLU A 158 -6.86 -12.82 20.05
C GLU A 158 -7.11 -11.32 20.27
N GLU A 159 -8.08 -10.71 19.59
CA GLU A 159 -8.48 -9.32 19.83
C GLU A 159 -7.29 -8.33 19.85
N SER A 160 -6.32 -8.52 18.97
CA SER A 160 -5.09 -7.70 18.88
C SER A 160 -5.03 -6.79 17.65
N SER A 161 -5.99 -6.90 16.73
CA SER A 161 -6.08 -6.07 15.53
C SER A 161 -7.53 -5.74 15.16
N ARG A 162 -7.74 -4.60 14.51
CA ARG A 162 -9.04 -4.19 13.94
C ARG A 162 -9.25 -4.69 12.52
N TRP A 163 -8.17 -5.02 11.81
CA TRP A 163 -8.13 -5.55 10.44
C TRP A 163 -7.43 -6.91 10.42
N TYR A 164 -7.28 -7.57 9.27
CA TYR A 164 -6.54 -8.83 9.16
C TYR A 164 -5.02 -8.59 9.33
N PRO A 165 -4.37 -9.09 10.41
CA PRO A 165 -2.94 -8.92 10.58
C PRO A 165 -2.12 -9.93 9.78
N GLY A 166 -2.71 -11.08 9.46
CA GLY A 166 -2.02 -12.31 9.04
C GLY A 166 -1.22 -12.93 10.18
N GLY A 167 -0.47 -13.99 9.89
CA GLY A 167 0.40 -14.64 10.88
C GLY A 167 1.62 -15.27 10.25
N GLY A 168 2.81 -14.93 10.74
CA GLY A 168 4.05 -15.53 10.25
C GLY A 168 5.17 -14.54 10.01
N ILE A 169 6.24 -15.06 9.41
CA ILE A 169 7.34 -14.25 8.88
C ILE A 169 6.88 -13.73 7.50
N TYR A 170 5.99 -12.74 7.53
CA TYR A 170 5.28 -12.23 6.34
C TYR A 170 6.08 -11.19 5.54
N ARG A 171 7.32 -10.88 5.98
CA ARG A 171 8.29 -10.05 5.25
C ARG A 171 9.68 -10.72 5.24
N PRO A 172 10.59 -10.29 4.33
CA PRO A 172 11.88 -10.96 4.18
C PRO A 172 12.76 -10.94 5.43
N VAL A 173 13.63 -11.95 5.53
CA VAL A 173 14.67 -12.06 6.56
C VAL A 173 16.03 -12.23 5.91
N LYS A 174 17.01 -11.44 6.37
CA LYS A 174 18.40 -11.53 5.91
C LYS A 174 19.34 -11.83 7.08
N LEU A 175 20.39 -12.61 6.80
CA LEU A 175 21.58 -12.69 7.62
C LEU A 175 22.71 -11.93 6.92
N VAL A 176 23.14 -10.80 7.50
CA VAL A 176 24.19 -9.94 6.97
C VAL A 176 25.49 -10.26 7.69
N LEU A 177 26.52 -10.65 6.94
CA LEU A 177 27.85 -11.02 7.45
C LEU A 177 28.85 -9.96 7.01
N THR A 178 29.66 -9.44 7.94
CA THR A 178 30.68 -8.41 7.68
C THR A 178 31.98 -8.71 8.41
N GLY A 179 33.03 -7.94 8.10
CA GLY A 179 34.20 -7.80 8.96
C GLY A 179 33.87 -7.11 10.29
N LYS A 180 34.90 -6.94 11.16
CA LYS A 180 34.77 -6.20 12.42
C LYS A 180 34.56 -4.71 12.17
N GLU A 181 35.20 -4.20 11.12
CA GLU A 181 34.99 -2.87 10.58
C GLU A 181 33.95 -2.93 9.47
N PHE A 182 32.86 -2.17 9.61
CA PHE A 182 31.74 -2.20 8.66
C PHE A 182 30.92 -0.91 8.66
N ILE A 183 30.18 -0.69 7.58
CA ILE A 183 29.23 0.40 7.38
C ILE A 183 27.88 -0.02 7.97
N ASP A 184 27.30 0.76 8.89
CA ASP A 184 25.93 0.54 9.37
C ASP A 184 24.92 1.19 8.41
N PRO A 185 24.12 0.42 7.65
CA PRO A 185 23.20 0.99 6.67
C PRO A 185 22.10 1.88 7.28
N TRP A 186 21.71 1.64 8.55
CA TRP A 186 20.76 2.51 9.26
C TRP A 186 21.44 3.77 9.80
N GLY A 187 22.77 3.72 9.94
CA GLY A 187 23.61 4.88 10.24
C GLY A 187 23.93 5.73 9.01
N THR A 188 23.53 5.33 7.80
CA THR A 188 23.65 6.13 6.58
C THR A 188 22.41 7.02 6.40
N TYR A 189 22.61 8.33 6.22
CA TYR A 189 21.56 9.30 6.00
C TYR A 189 21.88 10.17 4.78
N PHE A 190 21.09 10.04 3.73
CA PHE A 190 21.17 10.86 2.52
C PHE A 190 20.14 11.99 2.57
N ARG A 191 20.60 13.24 2.44
CA ARG A 191 19.76 14.43 2.47
C ARG A 191 19.92 15.26 1.21
N THR A 192 18.83 15.85 0.73
CA THR A 192 18.86 16.95 -0.22
C THR A 192 18.71 18.26 0.56
N LEU A 193 19.79 19.02 0.70
CA LEU A 193 19.79 20.29 1.45
C LEU A 193 19.12 21.41 0.65
N SER A 194 19.32 21.42 -0.66
CA SER A 194 18.62 22.29 -1.60
C SER A 194 18.64 21.67 -2.99
N ALA A 195 17.64 21.98 -3.82
CA ALA A 195 17.57 21.51 -5.19
C ALA A 195 16.89 22.52 -6.10
N THR A 196 17.48 22.73 -7.26
CA THR A 196 16.94 23.47 -8.40
C THR A 196 17.13 22.63 -9.67
N GLY A 197 16.60 23.08 -10.81
CA GLY A 197 16.88 22.42 -12.10
C GLY A 197 18.35 22.49 -12.54
N MET A 198 19.17 23.35 -11.93
CA MET A 198 20.57 23.57 -12.32
C MET A 198 21.57 22.93 -11.36
N GLU A 199 21.24 22.83 -10.08
CA GLU A 199 22.13 22.35 -9.03
C GLU A 199 21.31 21.77 -7.88
N ALA A 200 21.79 20.67 -7.28
CA ALA A 200 21.39 20.22 -5.95
C ALA A 200 22.58 20.09 -5.02
N LYS A 201 22.39 20.49 -3.77
CA LYS A 201 23.32 20.22 -2.67
C LYS A 201 22.80 19.03 -1.89
N VAL A 202 23.62 17.99 -1.80
CA VAL A 202 23.28 16.76 -1.08
C VAL A 202 24.29 16.54 0.04
N SER A 203 23.84 15.93 1.13
CA SER A 203 24.68 15.60 2.29
C SER A 203 24.51 14.12 2.62
N VAL A 204 25.62 13.45 2.94
CA VAL A 204 25.63 12.06 3.34
C VAL A 204 26.36 11.93 4.67
N ASP A 205 25.61 11.52 5.69
CA ASP A 205 26.18 11.08 6.96
C ASP A 205 26.26 9.56 6.95
N THR A 206 27.37 8.95 7.37
CA THR A 206 27.43 7.49 7.50
C THR A 206 28.25 7.03 8.69
N HIS A 207 27.65 6.17 9.52
CA HIS A 207 28.31 5.61 10.68
C HIS A 207 29.10 4.35 10.32
N ILE A 208 30.39 4.37 10.61
CA ILE A 208 31.33 3.27 10.48
C ILE A 208 31.59 2.65 11.84
N ARG A 209 31.29 1.37 11.97
CA ARG A 209 31.76 0.58 13.11
C ARG A 209 33.23 0.24 12.85
N THR A 210 34.11 0.64 13.76
CA THR A 210 35.57 0.54 13.58
C THR A 210 36.19 -0.69 14.24
N GLY A 211 35.40 -1.49 14.97
CA GLY A 211 35.94 -2.67 15.68
C GLY A 211 37.05 -2.39 16.70
N GLY A 212 37.30 -1.11 17.04
CA GLY A 212 38.38 -0.66 17.93
C GLY A 212 39.69 -0.27 17.24
N ASP A 213 39.83 -0.45 15.91
CA ASP A 213 41.00 -0.06 15.13
C ASP A 213 40.61 0.93 14.01
N ARG A 214 41.37 1.99 13.85
CA ARG A 214 41.14 3.04 12.83
C ARG A 214 42.32 3.23 11.90
N GLY A 215 43.42 2.53 12.14
CA GLY A 215 44.62 2.63 11.31
C GLY A 215 44.30 2.26 9.86
N GLY A 216 44.64 3.15 8.93
CA GLY A 216 44.48 2.90 7.50
C GLY A 216 43.05 2.89 6.97
N LEU A 217 42.04 3.21 7.80
CA LEU A 217 40.63 3.26 7.37
C LEU A 217 40.27 4.59 6.69
N SER A 218 39.61 4.50 5.54
CA SER A 218 38.97 5.61 4.86
C SER A 218 37.65 5.18 4.23
N VAL A 219 36.79 6.13 3.92
CA VAL A 219 35.47 5.89 3.34
C VAL A 219 35.34 6.71 2.07
N GLU A 220 34.89 6.06 1.01
CA GLU A 220 34.47 6.69 -0.23
C GLU A 220 32.95 6.64 -0.34
N VAL A 221 32.34 7.79 -0.64
CA VAL A 221 30.91 7.89 -0.96
C VAL A 221 30.80 8.33 -2.41
N THR A 222 30.04 7.59 -3.22
CA THR A 222 29.84 7.89 -4.64
C THR A 222 28.36 7.88 -4.99
N LEU A 223 27.87 8.92 -5.65
CA LEU A 223 26.52 8.98 -6.19
C LEU A 223 26.53 8.70 -7.69
N TYR A 224 25.86 7.63 -8.12
CA TYR A 224 25.69 7.29 -9.53
C TYR A 224 24.30 7.65 -10.00
N ASN A 225 24.20 8.21 -11.20
CA ASN A 225 22.91 8.41 -11.85
C ASN A 225 22.33 7.08 -12.40
N PRO A 226 21.06 7.06 -12.85
CA PRO A 226 20.42 5.87 -13.41
C PRO A 226 21.15 5.28 -14.64
N LYS A 227 21.96 6.07 -15.35
CA LYS A 227 22.76 5.63 -16.49
C LYS A 227 24.10 5.01 -16.08
N GLY A 228 24.44 5.04 -14.78
CA GLY A 228 25.68 4.49 -14.23
C GLY A 228 26.87 5.45 -14.23
N TYR A 229 26.68 6.74 -14.56
CA TYR A 229 27.74 7.74 -14.46
C TYR A 229 27.83 8.29 -13.04
N VAL A 230 29.06 8.60 -12.60
CA VAL A 230 29.30 9.29 -11.33
C VAL A 230 28.89 10.76 -11.47
N GLU A 231 28.01 11.21 -10.58
CA GLU A 231 27.58 12.61 -10.50
C GLU A 231 28.45 13.40 -9.53
N CYS A 232 28.77 12.78 -8.40
CA CYS A 232 29.66 13.32 -7.38
C CYS A 232 30.23 12.18 -6.52
N ALA A 233 31.36 12.45 -5.88
CA ALA A 233 32.00 11.55 -4.94
C ALA A 233 32.77 12.35 -3.89
N ASP A 234 32.96 11.75 -2.72
CA ASP A 234 33.83 12.24 -1.66
C ASP A 234 34.63 11.08 -1.05
N HIS A 235 35.83 11.37 -0.54
CA HIS A 235 36.73 10.39 0.07
C HIS A 235 37.47 11.03 1.25
N ALA A 236 37.28 10.48 2.45
CA ALA A 236 37.96 10.94 3.64
C ALA A 236 38.40 9.77 4.56
N PRO A 237 39.42 9.98 5.42
CA PRO A 237 39.70 9.07 6.53
C PRO A 237 38.50 8.92 7.46
N VAL A 238 38.36 7.78 8.14
CA VAL A 238 37.28 7.57 9.13
C VAL A 238 37.46 8.54 10.32
N PRO A 239 36.46 9.38 10.65
CA PRO A 239 36.57 10.35 11.74
C PRO A 239 36.62 9.73 13.14
N ALA A 240 36.94 10.56 14.13
CA ALA A 240 37.18 10.12 15.51
C ALA A 240 35.92 9.67 16.27
N ASP A 241 34.74 10.06 15.84
CA ASP A 241 33.45 9.57 16.33
C ASP A 241 32.90 8.40 15.48
N GLY A 242 33.57 8.07 14.37
CA GLY A 242 33.16 7.05 13.42
C GLY A 242 32.06 7.51 12.45
N VAL A 243 31.70 8.79 12.43
CA VAL A 243 30.67 9.32 11.52
C VAL A 243 31.34 10.13 10.43
N LEU A 244 31.26 9.67 9.18
CA LEU A 244 31.67 10.46 8.03
C LEU A 244 30.56 11.45 7.68
N HIS A 245 30.92 12.69 7.40
CA HIS A 245 30.07 13.72 6.82
C HIS A 245 30.61 14.11 5.43
N ALA A 246 29.79 13.96 4.40
CA ALA A 246 30.14 14.30 3.02
C ALA A 246 29.08 15.22 2.39
N ASP A 247 29.45 16.48 2.14
CA ASP A 247 28.64 17.43 1.40
C ASP A 247 29.09 17.47 -0.06
N MET A 248 28.16 17.21 -0.98
CA MET A 248 28.44 17.08 -2.40
C MET A 248 27.46 17.89 -3.24
N THR A 249 27.90 18.29 -4.44
CA THR A 249 27.09 19.05 -5.40
C THR A 249 26.80 18.21 -6.63
N VAL A 250 25.53 18.15 -7.04
CA VAL A 250 25.09 17.50 -8.27
C VAL A 250 24.68 18.57 -9.27
N SER A 251 25.34 18.60 -10.43
CA SER A 251 25.02 19.53 -11.52
C SER A 251 23.83 19.00 -12.34
N LYS A 252 22.86 19.86 -12.63
CA LYS A 252 21.64 19.54 -13.40
C LYS A 252 20.95 18.26 -12.89
N PRO A 253 20.55 18.22 -11.61
CA PRO A 253 20.01 17.02 -11.01
C PRO A 253 18.69 16.61 -11.69
N MET A 254 18.53 15.31 -11.94
CA MET A 254 17.22 14.71 -12.21
C MET A 254 16.47 14.59 -10.88
N LEU A 255 15.51 15.48 -10.64
CA LEU A 255 14.72 15.49 -9.42
C LEU A 255 13.71 14.34 -9.41
N TRP A 256 13.50 13.76 -8.23
CA TRP A 256 12.45 12.77 -8.01
C TRP A 256 11.10 13.46 -7.82
N SER A 257 10.07 12.95 -8.49
CA SER A 257 8.65 13.26 -8.24
C SER A 257 7.78 12.06 -8.61
N PRO A 258 6.47 12.05 -8.26
CA PRO A 258 5.56 11.03 -8.76
C PRO A 258 5.57 10.90 -10.28
N GLU A 259 5.72 11.99 -11.01
CA GLU A 259 5.74 12.01 -12.47
C GLU A 259 7.10 11.58 -13.04
N PHE A 260 8.19 11.84 -12.31
CA PHE A 260 9.56 11.53 -12.71
C PHE A 260 10.30 10.83 -11.55
N PRO A 261 10.08 9.53 -11.31
CA PRO A 261 10.63 8.80 -10.16
C PRO A 261 12.10 8.41 -10.34
N THR A 262 12.95 9.40 -10.58
CA THR A 262 14.38 9.18 -10.81
C THR A 262 15.10 8.79 -9.52
N LEU A 263 15.77 7.63 -9.53
CA LEU A 263 16.56 7.14 -8.40
C LEU A 263 18.04 7.04 -8.76
N TYR A 264 18.88 7.65 -7.93
CA TYR A 264 20.33 7.49 -7.95
C TYR A 264 20.72 6.25 -7.15
N ARG A 265 21.95 5.81 -7.36
CA ARG A 265 22.58 4.76 -6.56
C ARG A 265 23.70 5.37 -5.72
N LEU A 266 23.48 5.44 -4.41
CA LEU A 266 24.48 5.81 -3.41
C LEU A 266 25.31 4.56 -3.08
N VAL A 267 26.61 4.63 -3.35
CA VAL A 267 27.56 3.55 -3.02
C VAL A 267 28.53 4.08 -1.97
N THR A 268 28.61 3.40 -0.84
CA THR A 268 29.57 3.71 0.22
C THR A 268 30.56 2.56 0.32
N ARG A 269 31.86 2.85 0.23
CA ARG A 269 32.94 1.86 0.34
C ARG A 269 33.79 2.18 1.55
N LEU A 270 34.00 1.19 2.40
CA LEU A 270 34.98 1.23 3.49
C LEU A 270 36.28 0.61 2.99
N ILE A 271 37.38 1.35 3.11
CA ILE A 271 38.68 1.01 2.55
C ILE A 271 39.69 0.92 3.69
N LYS A 272 40.45 -0.18 3.76
CA LYS A 272 41.60 -0.36 4.66
C LYS A 272 42.84 -0.63 3.81
N ASP A 273 43.87 0.18 3.97
CA ASP A 273 45.15 0.02 3.25
C ASP A 273 44.97 -0.19 1.73
N GLN A 274 44.15 0.66 1.11
CA GLN A 274 43.79 0.64 -0.32
C GLN A 274 42.92 -0.52 -0.79
N LYS A 275 42.47 -1.42 0.10
CA LYS A 275 41.53 -2.49 -0.22
C LYS A 275 40.14 -2.16 0.30
N VAL A 276 39.11 -2.33 -0.55
CA VAL A 276 37.71 -2.27 -0.10
C VAL A 276 37.42 -3.48 0.80
N ILE A 277 36.93 -3.22 2.00
CA ILE A 277 36.63 -4.24 3.01
C ILE A 277 35.13 -4.35 3.33
N ASP A 278 34.36 -3.31 3.04
CA ASP A 278 32.89 -3.33 3.10
C ASP A 278 32.32 -2.36 2.05
N MET A 279 31.13 -2.67 1.54
CA MET A 279 30.41 -1.85 0.59
C MET A 279 28.90 -1.94 0.84
N THR A 280 28.22 -0.80 0.85
CA THR A 280 26.76 -0.71 0.82
C THR A 280 26.30 -0.02 -0.45
N THR A 281 25.08 -0.33 -0.87
CA THR A 281 24.43 0.29 -2.02
C THR A 281 22.99 0.58 -1.67
N GLN A 282 22.58 1.85 -1.75
CA GLN A 282 21.22 2.31 -1.48
C GLN A 282 20.69 3.08 -2.69
N LYS A 283 19.39 2.95 -2.96
CA LYS A 283 18.70 3.83 -3.90
C LYS A 283 18.25 5.08 -3.16
N VAL A 284 18.46 6.25 -3.76
CA VAL A 284 18.09 7.54 -3.18
C VAL A 284 17.52 8.46 -4.27
N GLY A 285 16.63 9.38 -3.89
CA GLY A 285 16.09 10.39 -4.79
C GLY A 285 16.49 11.80 -4.35
N ILE A 286 16.80 12.67 -5.30
CA ILE A 286 17.04 14.08 -5.04
C ILE A 286 15.71 14.82 -5.13
N ARG A 287 15.21 15.32 -4.01
CA ARG A 287 13.96 16.10 -3.92
C ARG A 287 13.90 16.88 -2.62
N THR A 288 13.19 17.99 -2.62
CA THR A 288 12.88 18.77 -1.41
C THR A 288 11.40 18.68 -1.07
N VAL A 289 11.10 18.67 0.23
CA VAL A 289 9.76 18.81 0.79
C VAL A 289 9.76 20.07 1.65
N SER A 290 8.75 20.91 1.50
CA SER A 290 8.55 22.09 2.35
C SER A 290 7.08 22.33 2.63
N LEU A 291 6.83 22.98 3.77
CA LEU A 291 5.53 23.44 4.19
C LEU A 291 5.61 24.94 4.46
N ASP A 292 4.61 25.69 3.98
CA ASP A 292 4.38 27.04 4.47
C ASP A 292 2.89 27.40 4.42
N LYS A 293 2.54 28.45 5.17
CA LYS A 293 1.16 28.87 5.37
C LYS A 293 0.46 29.33 4.08
N GLU A 294 1.20 29.91 3.14
CA GLU A 294 0.65 30.48 1.91
C GLU A 294 0.50 29.42 0.82
N HIS A 295 1.48 28.52 0.72
CA HIS A 295 1.62 27.58 -0.38
C HIS A 295 1.28 26.13 0.00
N GLY A 296 1.04 25.84 1.28
CA GLY A 296 0.74 24.51 1.79
C GLY A 296 1.89 23.53 1.60
N PHE A 297 1.58 22.32 1.13
CA PHE A 297 2.57 21.30 0.82
C PHE A 297 3.24 21.55 -0.54
N GLN A 298 4.58 21.57 -0.53
CA GLN A 298 5.38 21.70 -1.73
C GLN A 298 6.37 20.54 -1.90
N LEU A 299 6.47 20.05 -3.14
CA LEU A 299 7.51 19.13 -3.57
C LEU A 299 8.35 19.83 -4.63
N ASN A 300 9.68 19.88 -4.44
CA ASN A 300 10.60 20.59 -5.34
C ASN A 300 10.22 22.07 -5.57
N GLY A 301 9.68 22.73 -4.54
CA GLY A 301 9.22 24.12 -4.60
C GLY A 301 7.90 24.34 -5.35
N ILE A 302 7.17 23.27 -5.70
CA ILE A 302 5.87 23.35 -6.39
C ILE A 302 4.76 22.92 -5.43
N SER A 303 3.81 23.80 -5.18
CA SER A 303 2.58 23.48 -4.43
C SER A 303 1.76 22.43 -5.15
N ARG A 304 1.32 21.42 -4.40
CA ARG A 304 0.41 20.39 -4.91
C ARG A 304 -0.53 19.91 -3.83
N LYS A 305 -1.73 19.49 -4.27
CA LYS A 305 -2.66 18.75 -3.43
C LYS A 305 -2.38 17.26 -3.54
N LEU A 306 -2.31 16.58 -2.40
CA LEU A 306 -2.13 15.14 -2.31
C LEU A 306 -3.41 14.44 -2.79
N LYS A 307 -3.26 13.58 -3.80
CA LYS A 307 -4.32 12.68 -4.30
C LYS A 307 -4.04 11.30 -3.74
N GLY A 308 -4.29 11.16 -2.45
CA GLY A 308 -3.88 10.02 -1.66
C GLY A 308 -4.93 8.95 -1.51
N VAL A 309 -4.48 7.73 -1.24
CA VAL A 309 -5.31 6.62 -0.76
C VAL A 309 -4.68 5.97 0.48
N CYS A 310 -5.52 5.53 1.41
CA CYS A 310 -5.13 4.63 2.49
C CYS A 310 -5.03 3.20 1.95
N LEU A 311 -3.99 2.46 2.35
CA LEU A 311 -3.81 1.06 2.03
C LEU A 311 -3.41 0.27 3.30
N HIS A 312 -4.16 -0.78 3.59
CA HIS A 312 -3.71 -1.86 4.46
C HIS A 312 -2.59 -2.68 3.80
N HIS A 313 -1.93 -3.53 4.59
CA HIS A 313 -0.73 -4.27 4.17
C HIS A 313 -1.01 -5.58 3.45
N ASP A 314 -2.22 -6.15 3.58
CA ASP A 314 -2.54 -7.40 2.89
C ASP A 314 -2.63 -7.19 1.37
N LEU A 315 -2.32 -8.26 0.64
CA LEU A 315 -2.32 -8.30 -0.81
C LEU A 315 -3.45 -9.23 -1.30
N GLY A 316 -4.62 -9.12 -0.66
CA GLY A 316 -5.82 -9.88 -0.94
C GLY A 316 -5.60 -11.39 -0.82
N PRO A 317 -5.67 -12.17 -1.92
CA PRO A 317 -5.52 -13.62 -1.89
C PRO A 317 -4.12 -14.11 -1.46
N LEU A 318 -3.12 -13.22 -1.36
CA LEU A 318 -1.79 -13.55 -0.83
C LEU A 318 -1.69 -13.35 0.70
N GLY A 319 -2.70 -12.76 1.33
CA GLY A 319 -2.68 -12.43 2.75
C GLY A 319 -1.62 -11.36 3.02
N SER A 320 -0.93 -11.47 4.16
CA SER A 320 0.10 -10.50 4.52
C SER A 320 1.46 -10.77 3.86
N ALA A 321 1.68 -11.93 3.25
CA ALA A 321 2.98 -12.28 2.64
C ALA A 321 3.36 -11.30 1.51
N VAL A 322 4.31 -10.41 1.78
CA VAL A 322 4.66 -9.33 0.84
C VAL A 322 5.19 -9.89 -0.48
N ASN A 323 4.69 -9.36 -1.60
CA ASN A 323 5.09 -9.78 -2.93
C ASN A 323 5.27 -8.58 -3.87
N LYS A 324 6.42 -8.53 -4.56
CA LYS A 324 6.78 -7.41 -5.43
C LYS A 324 5.83 -7.22 -6.61
N ALA A 325 5.40 -8.31 -7.26
CA ALA A 325 4.51 -8.25 -8.41
C ALA A 325 3.12 -7.70 -8.03
N ALA A 326 2.60 -8.17 -6.89
CA ALA A 326 1.33 -7.69 -6.34
C ALA A 326 1.39 -6.20 -5.97
N LEU A 327 2.46 -5.74 -5.32
CA LEU A 327 2.66 -4.32 -5.00
C LEU A 327 2.76 -3.46 -6.27
N ILE A 328 3.52 -3.90 -7.27
CA ILE A 328 3.62 -3.20 -8.56
C ILE A 328 2.24 -3.10 -9.21
N ARG A 329 1.45 -4.19 -9.20
CA ARG A 329 0.09 -4.18 -9.74
C ARG A 329 -0.81 -3.19 -9.00
N GLN A 330 -0.82 -3.21 -7.67
CA GLN A 330 -1.62 -2.30 -6.85
C GLN A 330 -1.30 -0.83 -7.17
N VAL A 331 -0.01 -0.49 -7.20
CA VAL A 331 0.45 0.88 -7.52
C VAL A 331 0.09 1.29 -8.94
N LYS A 332 0.25 0.40 -9.94
CA LYS A 332 -0.12 0.72 -11.33
C LYS A 332 -1.61 1.04 -11.46
N ILE A 333 -2.46 0.28 -10.78
CA ILE A 333 -3.91 0.49 -10.81
C ILE A 333 -4.26 1.87 -10.21
N ILE A 334 -3.84 2.17 -8.98
CA ILE A 334 -4.16 3.47 -8.38
C ILE A 334 -3.51 4.65 -9.12
N LYS A 335 -2.34 4.43 -9.74
CA LYS A 335 -1.68 5.48 -10.51
C LYS A 335 -2.38 5.78 -11.84
N ASP A 336 -2.96 4.77 -12.51
CA ASP A 336 -3.86 5.01 -13.65
C ASP A 336 -5.13 5.77 -13.22
N MET A 337 -5.62 5.54 -12.00
CA MET A 337 -6.69 6.36 -11.41
C MET A 337 -6.29 7.83 -11.23
N GLY A 338 -4.99 8.16 -11.27
CA GLY A 338 -4.47 9.50 -11.02
C GLY A 338 -4.04 9.76 -9.57
N CYS A 339 -3.96 8.72 -8.74
CA CYS A 339 -3.40 8.78 -7.39
C CYS A 339 -1.89 9.08 -7.45
N ASP A 340 -1.40 9.90 -6.52
CA ASP A 340 0.02 10.26 -6.39
C ASP A 340 0.60 10.09 -4.98
N ALA A 341 -0.23 9.70 -4.01
CA ALA A 341 0.18 9.51 -2.62
C ALA A 341 -0.45 8.26 -1.97
N ILE A 342 0.26 7.66 -1.01
CA ILE A 342 -0.19 6.49 -0.25
C ILE A 342 0.01 6.77 1.24
N ARG A 343 -1.01 6.46 2.04
CA ARG A 343 -0.90 6.33 3.50
C ARG A 343 -0.83 4.85 3.87
N THR A 344 0.17 4.46 4.66
CA THR A 344 0.36 3.07 5.10
C THR A 344 -0.48 2.76 6.34
N SER A 345 -1.79 2.79 6.17
CA SER A 345 -2.76 2.69 7.27
C SER A 345 -2.81 1.30 7.92
N HIS A 346 -2.63 1.13 9.23
CA HIS A 346 -2.07 2.06 10.20
C HIS A 346 -0.83 1.45 10.83
N ASN A 347 0.16 1.13 9.99
CA ASN A 347 1.35 0.43 10.40
C ASN A 347 2.56 0.69 9.50
N MET A 348 3.72 0.32 10.05
CA MET A 348 5.02 0.59 9.44
C MET A 348 5.17 -0.20 8.13
N PRO A 349 5.49 0.45 7.00
CA PRO A 349 5.65 -0.23 5.72
C PRO A 349 6.85 -1.18 5.72
N SER A 350 6.82 -2.17 4.83
CA SER A 350 7.99 -2.97 4.49
C SER A 350 8.99 -2.16 3.65
N THR A 351 10.26 -2.56 3.72
CA THR A 351 11.29 -2.05 2.81
C THR A 351 10.90 -2.29 1.34
N LEU A 352 10.31 -3.46 1.03
CA LEU A 352 9.88 -3.78 -0.33
C LEU A 352 8.73 -2.88 -0.83
N GLN A 353 7.79 -2.50 0.04
CA GLN A 353 6.74 -1.51 -0.31
C GLN A 353 7.37 -0.18 -0.70
N LEU A 354 8.26 0.36 0.12
CA LEU A 354 8.89 1.65 -0.16
C LEU A 354 9.81 1.60 -1.38
N GLU A 355 10.54 0.51 -1.62
CA GLU A 355 11.31 0.35 -2.86
C GLU A 355 10.44 0.38 -4.13
N VAL A 356 9.24 -0.24 -4.06
CA VAL A 356 8.26 -0.19 -5.16
C VAL A 356 7.70 1.22 -5.32
N TYR A 357 7.36 1.89 -4.21
CA TYR A 357 6.80 3.25 -4.21
C TYR A 357 7.81 4.29 -4.70
N ASP A 358 9.07 4.17 -4.31
CA ASP A 358 10.19 4.96 -4.84
C ASP A 358 10.29 4.82 -6.36
N SER A 359 10.30 3.57 -6.84
CA SER A 359 10.55 3.24 -8.24
C SER A 359 9.39 3.59 -9.16
N LEU A 360 8.17 3.49 -8.64
CA LEU A 360 6.95 3.80 -9.39
C LEU A 360 6.48 5.24 -9.18
N GLY A 361 7.07 6.01 -8.27
CA GLY A 361 6.74 7.41 -8.04
C GLY A 361 5.42 7.58 -7.30
N MET A 362 5.39 7.18 -6.04
CA MET A 362 4.30 7.48 -5.10
C MET A 362 4.86 8.27 -3.92
N MET A 363 4.21 9.35 -3.52
CA MET A 363 4.48 9.98 -2.23
C MET A 363 3.90 9.11 -1.12
N VAL A 364 4.55 9.08 0.05
CA VAL A 364 4.18 8.18 1.14
C VAL A 364 4.10 8.96 2.44
N MET A 365 2.96 8.84 3.10
CA MET A 365 2.78 9.08 4.53
C MET A 365 2.98 7.74 5.25
N ALA A 366 4.19 7.56 5.80
CA ALA A 366 4.55 6.33 6.51
C ALA A 366 4.07 6.42 7.96
N GLU A 367 3.14 5.53 8.33
CA GLU A 367 2.43 5.60 9.60
C GLU A 367 2.91 4.57 10.62
N SER A 368 2.91 4.96 11.90
CA SER A 368 3.52 4.19 12.99
C SER A 368 2.51 3.36 13.77
N PHE A 369 1.45 3.99 14.31
CA PHE A 369 0.62 3.39 15.36
C PHE A 369 -0.88 3.60 15.15
N ASP A 370 -1.66 2.59 15.53
CA ASP A 370 -3.12 2.68 15.65
C ASP A 370 -3.60 2.95 17.09
N MET A 371 -2.72 2.82 18.08
CA MET A 371 -3.01 3.09 19.48
C MET A 371 -1.72 3.37 20.25
N TRP A 372 -1.81 4.17 21.30
CA TRP A 372 -0.72 4.45 22.23
C TRP A 372 -0.96 3.74 23.57
N ASN A 373 -1.22 4.46 24.66
CA ASN A 373 -1.41 3.85 25.97
C ASN A 373 -2.85 3.35 26.17
N TYR A 374 -3.83 3.98 25.52
CA TYR A 374 -5.22 3.53 25.59
C TYR A 374 -5.55 2.53 24.47
N PRO A 375 -6.05 1.33 24.81
CA PRO A 375 -6.29 0.27 23.83
C PRO A 375 -7.53 0.53 22.96
N LYS A 376 -7.41 0.32 21.64
CA LYS A 376 -8.58 0.11 20.75
C LYS A 376 -9.01 -1.35 20.67
N CYS A 377 -8.06 -2.25 20.93
CA CYS A 377 -8.26 -3.70 20.99
C CYS A 377 -7.69 -4.21 22.31
N LYS A 378 -8.36 -5.19 22.94
CA LYS A 378 -7.98 -5.73 24.26
C LYS A 378 -6.51 -6.15 24.34
N ASN A 379 -6.00 -6.81 23.31
CA ASN A 379 -4.61 -7.26 23.22
C ASN A 379 -3.83 -6.52 22.11
N GLY A 380 -4.26 -5.31 21.75
CA GLY A 380 -3.58 -4.49 20.76
C GLY A 380 -2.23 -3.94 21.26
N TYR A 381 -1.59 -3.12 20.43
CA TYR A 381 -0.24 -2.61 20.69
C TYR A 381 -0.10 -1.74 21.97
N ALA A 382 -1.21 -1.27 22.54
CA ALA A 382 -1.21 -0.55 23.80
C ALA A 382 -0.58 -1.32 24.97
N LEU A 383 -0.53 -2.66 24.89
CA LEU A 383 0.21 -3.49 25.84
C LEU A 383 1.73 -3.23 25.85
N PHE A 384 2.28 -2.71 24.76
CA PHE A 384 3.71 -2.59 24.52
C PHE A 384 4.18 -1.14 24.34
N PHE A 385 3.28 -0.21 23.97
CA PHE A 385 3.62 1.15 23.56
C PHE A 385 4.56 1.86 24.54
N LYS A 386 4.31 1.77 25.85
CA LYS A 386 5.14 2.43 26.87
C LYS A 386 6.61 2.02 26.82
N ASP A 387 6.90 0.75 26.53
CA ASP A 387 8.27 0.20 26.55
C ASP A 387 8.92 0.13 25.16
N TRP A 388 8.10 0.21 24.11
CA TRP A 388 8.49 -0.07 22.73
C TRP A 388 8.24 1.07 21.74
N GLY A 389 7.34 2.02 22.03
CA GLY A 389 6.93 3.09 21.10
C GLY A 389 8.11 3.87 20.52
N ASP A 390 9.00 4.39 21.39
CA ASP A 390 10.20 5.11 20.97
C ASP A 390 11.15 4.26 20.13
N LYS A 391 11.34 2.99 20.49
CA LYS A 391 12.18 2.06 19.71
C LYS A 391 11.56 1.79 18.35
N ASP A 392 10.24 1.65 18.33
CA ASP A 392 9.54 1.27 17.13
C ASP A 392 9.55 2.42 16.11
N ILE A 393 9.26 3.65 16.53
CA ILE A 393 9.36 4.82 15.66
C ILE A 393 10.81 5.12 15.25
N THR A 394 11.78 4.88 16.14
CA THR A 394 13.20 5.02 15.80
C THR A 394 13.60 4.08 14.67
N ASN A 395 13.19 2.81 14.74
CA ASN A 395 13.47 1.83 13.69
C ASN A 395 12.77 2.20 12.38
N LEU A 396 11.51 2.66 12.42
CA LEU A 396 10.80 3.14 11.23
C LEU A 396 11.61 4.22 10.51
N VAL A 397 11.99 5.28 11.23
CA VAL A 397 12.70 6.42 10.63
C VAL A 397 14.08 6.01 10.16
N LEU A 398 14.88 5.31 10.98
CA LEU A 398 16.25 4.93 10.61
C LEU A 398 16.30 3.94 9.44
N ASN A 399 15.35 3.01 9.36
CA ASN A 399 15.28 2.07 8.24
C ASN A 399 14.86 2.75 6.93
N HIS A 400 14.04 3.81 7.00
CA HIS A 400 13.34 4.32 5.83
C HIS A 400 13.59 5.79 5.44
N ARG A 401 14.35 6.56 6.23
CA ARG A 401 14.63 7.99 5.96
C ARG A 401 15.35 8.28 4.63
N ASN A 402 15.92 7.27 3.97
CA ASN A 402 16.56 7.43 2.66
C ASN A 402 15.61 7.16 1.47
N HIS A 403 14.39 6.65 1.71
CA HIS A 403 13.40 6.45 0.64
C HIS A 403 12.89 7.80 0.13
N ALA A 404 12.95 7.99 -1.18
CA ALA A 404 12.54 9.23 -1.83
C ALA A 404 11.03 9.47 -1.70
N SER A 405 10.26 8.37 -1.71
CA SER A 405 8.81 8.29 -1.64
C SER A 405 8.26 8.81 -0.33
N VAL A 406 8.95 8.57 0.79
CA VAL A 406 8.48 9.07 2.09
C VAL A 406 8.60 10.59 2.08
N VAL A 407 7.47 11.27 2.25
CA VAL A 407 7.39 12.74 2.30
C VAL A 407 6.88 13.25 3.63
N MET A 408 6.35 12.38 4.49
CA MET A 408 5.92 12.72 5.86
C MET A 408 5.82 11.46 6.73
N TRP A 409 5.95 11.65 8.04
CA TRP A 409 5.80 10.61 9.06
C TRP A 409 4.47 10.78 9.79
N SER A 410 3.67 9.71 9.92
CA SER A 410 2.47 9.72 10.76
C SER A 410 2.73 9.00 12.08
N ILE A 411 2.52 9.68 13.20
CA ILE A 411 2.80 9.16 14.56
C ILE A 411 1.60 8.42 15.17
N GLY A 412 0.43 8.51 14.55
CA GLY A 412 -0.77 7.89 15.08
C GLY A 412 -2.00 8.06 14.20
N ASN A 413 -2.95 7.13 14.34
CA ASN A 413 -4.28 7.23 13.75
C ASN A 413 -5.36 7.15 14.83
N GLU A 414 -6.28 8.11 14.86
CA GLU A 414 -7.48 8.13 15.72
C GLU A 414 -7.16 7.75 17.16
N ILE A 415 -6.07 8.32 17.66
CA ILE A 415 -5.52 7.95 18.96
C ILE A 415 -6.48 8.44 20.05
N PRO A 416 -6.89 7.58 21.02
CA PRO A 416 -7.84 7.98 22.05
C PRO A 416 -7.41 9.20 22.87
N GLU A 417 -6.09 9.38 23.05
CA GLU A 417 -5.45 10.47 23.78
C GLU A 417 -5.68 11.87 23.17
N GLN A 418 -6.09 12.00 21.90
CA GLN A 418 -6.11 13.26 21.13
C GLN A 418 -6.94 14.41 21.72
N GLY A 419 -7.72 14.17 22.78
CA GLY A 419 -8.50 15.21 23.49
C GLY A 419 -7.94 15.61 24.85
N SER A 420 -6.70 15.25 25.18
CA SER A 420 -6.11 15.38 26.51
C SER A 420 -4.72 16.02 26.49
N GLU A 421 -4.30 16.58 27.64
CA GLU A 421 -2.93 17.11 27.80
C GLU A 421 -1.87 16.02 27.56
N GLN A 422 -2.11 14.81 28.07
CA GLN A 422 -1.25 13.66 27.82
C GLN A 422 -1.11 13.37 26.31
N GLY A 423 -2.20 13.51 25.54
CA GLY A 423 -2.15 13.37 24.09
C GLY A 423 -1.29 14.42 23.42
N LYS A 424 -1.36 15.66 23.88
CA LYS A 424 -0.50 16.74 23.38
C LYS A 424 0.97 16.47 23.68
N GLU A 425 1.30 16.12 24.92
CA GLU A 425 2.67 15.79 25.35
C GLU A 425 3.26 14.61 24.56
N LEU A 426 2.49 13.54 24.34
CA LEU A 426 2.94 12.40 23.56
C LEU A 426 3.09 12.73 22.07
N SER A 427 2.20 13.58 21.52
CA SER A 427 2.31 14.03 20.13
C SER A 427 3.58 14.83 19.90
N ALA A 428 3.87 15.78 20.80
CA ALA A 428 5.10 16.58 20.79
C ALA A 428 6.34 15.68 20.90
N HIS A 429 6.37 14.75 21.87
CA HIS A 429 7.50 13.82 22.06
C HIS A 429 7.79 12.97 20.81
N LEU A 430 6.76 12.37 20.21
CA LEU A 430 6.94 11.54 19.01
C LEU A 430 7.35 12.37 17.79
N GLN A 431 6.82 13.58 17.64
CA GLN A 431 7.23 14.51 16.59
C GLN A 431 8.69 14.95 16.76
N ASP A 432 9.09 15.35 17.97
CA ASP A 432 10.47 15.73 18.30
C ASP A 432 11.44 14.59 18.00
N LEU A 433 11.07 13.35 18.33
CA LEU A 433 11.88 12.17 18.04
C LEU A 433 12.03 11.94 16.52
N CYS A 434 10.95 12.12 15.74
CA CYS A 434 11.03 12.11 14.28
C CYS A 434 11.98 13.20 13.76
N HIS A 435 11.85 14.44 14.21
CA HIS A 435 12.72 15.54 13.80
C HIS A 435 14.18 15.35 14.20
N GLN A 436 14.45 14.73 15.35
CA GLN A 436 15.80 14.39 15.80
C GLN A 436 16.46 13.38 14.84
N LEU A 437 15.70 12.41 14.34
CA LEU A 437 16.19 11.33 13.48
C LEU A 437 16.19 11.71 11.99
N ASP A 438 15.24 12.55 11.57
CA ASP A 438 15.00 13.00 10.21
C ASP A 438 14.22 14.35 10.20
N PRO A 439 14.93 15.50 10.26
CA PRO A 439 14.29 16.81 10.18
C PRO A 439 13.88 17.18 8.74
N SER A 440 14.12 16.32 7.75
CA SER A 440 13.85 16.63 6.33
C SER A 440 12.40 16.35 5.90
N ARG A 441 11.58 15.83 6.82
CA ARG A 441 10.18 15.47 6.57
C ARG A 441 9.29 15.99 7.69
N PRO A 442 8.12 16.55 7.36
CA PRO A 442 7.13 16.92 8.35
C PRO A 442 6.47 15.69 9.00
N VAL A 443 5.90 15.93 10.17
CA VAL A 443 5.17 14.93 10.96
C VAL A 443 3.69 15.28 11.03
N THR A 444 2.84 14.26 11.02
CA THR A 444 1.38 14.38 11.03
C THR A 444 0.76 13.32 11.92
N GLN A 445 -0.54 13.45 12.17
CA GLN A 445 -1.37 12.47 12.85
C GLN A 445 -2.76 12.45 12.20
N GLY A 446 -3.44 11.30 12.18
CA GLY A 446 -4.86 11.23 11.78
C GLY A 446 -5.79 11.47 12.97
N LEU A 447 -6.61 12.52 12.91
CA LEU A 447 -7.47 12.98 14.01
C LEU A 447 -8.95 12.92 13.63
N ASP A 448 -9.74 12.04 14.23
CA ASP A 448 -11.20 11.91 14.01
C ASP A 448 -12.04 12.72 15.01
N ARG A 449 -11.51 13.00 16.20
CA ARG A 449 -12.13 13.88 17.21
C ARG A 449 -11.58 15.30 17.08
N VAL A 450 -11.72 15.87 15.88
CA VAL A 450 -11.07 17.13 15.46
C VAL A 450 -11.32 18.30 16.43
N ASP A 451 -12.51 18.42 17.00
CA ASP A 451 -12.80 19.51 17.96
C ASP A 451 -12.10 19.32 19.31
N ASP A 452 -11.90 18.07 19.72
CA ASP A 452 -11.16 17.75 20.95
C ASP A 452 -9.66 17.95 20.73
N ALA A 453 -9.15 17.58 19.55
CA ALA A 453 -7.75 17.79 19.17
C ALA A 453 -7.38 19.28 19.08
N VAL A 454 -8.25 20.10 18.49
CA VAL A 454 -8.06 21.57 18.46
C VAL A 454 -8.21 22.18 19.85
N ARG A 455 -9.18 21.71 20.67
CA ARG A 455 -9.34 22.27 22.03
C ARG A 455 -8.16 21.94 22.95
N SER A 456 -7.57 20.76 22.80
CA SER A 456 -6.46 20.30 23.65
C SER A 456 -5.10 20.81 23.20
N GLY A 457 -4.96 21.38 22.00
CA GLY A 457 -3.67 21.79 21.47
C GLY A 457 -2.95 20.72 20.63
N VAL A 458 -3.50 19.50 20.50
CA VAL A 458 -2.89 18.39 19.75
C VAL A 458 -2.80 18.72 18.27
N ALA A 459 -3.85 19.31 17.69
CA ALA A 459 -3.84 19.66 16.28
C ALA A 459 -2.84 20.78 15.96
N GLU A 460 -2.68 21.75 16.88
CA GLU A 460 -1.73 22.85 16.73
C GLU A 460 -0.26 22.39 16.86
N GLU A 461 0.00 21.31 17.59
CA GLU A 461 1.36 20.77 17.80
C GLU A 461 1.95 20.19 16.51
N MET A 462 1.14 19.57 15.66
CA MET A 462 1.61 18.85 14.47
C MET A 462 2.14 19.79 13.37
N ASP A 463 3.19 19.39 12.64
CA ASP A 463 3.63 20.11 11.42
C ASP A 463 2.49 20.16 10.38
N ILE A 464 1.74 19.06 10.27
CA ILE A 464 0.55 18.94 9.44
C ILE A 464 -0.63 18.47 10.31
N PRO A 465 -1.66 19.31 10.49
CA PRO A 465 -2.92 18.89 11.10
C PRO A 465 -3.69 17.96 10.15
N GLY A 466 -3.74 16.66 10.45
CA GLY A 466 -4.44 15.65 9.67
C GLY A 466 -5.81 15.31 10.26
N PHE A 467 -6.89 15.58 9.53
CA PHE A 467 -8.27 15.35 9.98
C PHE A 467 -8.89 14.15 9.23
N ASN A 468 -9.45 13.20 9.98
CA ASN A 468 -10.22 12.09 9.44
C ASN A 468 -11.71 12.49 9.33
N TYR A 469 -12.32 12.38 8.14
CA TYR A 469 -13.76 12.43 7.82
C TYR A 469 -14.58 13.69 8.12
N ARG A 470 -14.13 14.52 9.06
CA ARG A 470 -14.89 15.65 9.62
C ARG A 470 -14.89 16.87 8.69
N ASP A 471 -15.16 16.67 7.41
CA ASP A 471 -15.21 17.71 6.37
C ASP A 471 -16.06 18.90 6.79
N HIS A 472 -17.23 18.62 7.37
CA HIS A 472 -18.13 19.65 7.88
C HIS A 472 -17.58 20.52 9.03
N ARG A 473 -16.43 20.16 9.59
CA ARG A 473 -15.74 20.91 10.65
C ARG A 473 -14.55 21.70 10.12
N TYR A 474 -14.14 21.50 8.86
CA TYR A 474 -12.90 22.08 8.35
C TYR A 474 -12.94 23.61 8.34
N ASP A 475 -14.00 24.22 7.78
CA ASP A 475 -14.15 25.69 7.71
C ASP A 475 -14.12 26.33 9.12
N ALA A 476 -14.70 25.67 10.12
CA ALA A 476 -14.74 26.18 11.49
C ALA A 476 -13.38 26.04 12.21
N ASN A 477 -12.65 24.96 11.96
CA ASN A 477 -11.42 24.65 12.68
C ASN A 477 -10.16 25.22 12.02
N ILE A 478 -10.13 25.43 10.70
CA ILE A 478 -8.96 25.98 10.01
C ILE A 478 -8.54 27.35 10.56
N THR A 479 -9.50 28.16 11.02
CA THR A 479 -9.23 29.49 11.59
C THR A 479 -8.47 29.45 12.92
N LYS A 480 -8.40 28.27 13.57
CA LYS A 480 -7.72 28.04 14.86
C LYS A 480 -6.34 27.41 14.68
N LEU A 481 -6.03 26.89 13.50
CA LEU A 481 -4.77 26.21 13.21
C LEU A 481 -3.68 27.23 12.81
N PRO A 482 -2.54 27.33 13.53
CA PRO A 482 -1.48 28.28 13.21
C PRO A 482 -0.86 28.03 11.83
N GLN A 483 -0.84 26.77 11.37
CA GLN A 483 -0.33 26.33 10.08
C GLN A 483 -1.07 26.98 8.89
N GLY A 484 -2.35 27.32 9.07
CA GLY A 484 -3.19 27.92 8.02
C GLY A 484 -3.56 26.97 6.88
N PHE A 485 -3.25 25.69 7.02
CA PHE A 485 -3.68 24.60 6.14
C PHE A 485 -4.02 23.35 6.95
N LEU A 486 -4.68 22.38 6.32
CA LEU A 486 -4.91 21.05 6.88
C LEU A 486 -4.93 19.97 5.79
N LEU A 487 -4.77 18.72 6.22
CA LEU A 487 -4.81 17.53 5.39
C LEU A 487 -6.05 16.69 5.74
N GLY A 488 -6.79 16.21 4.74
CA GLY A 488 -7.71 15.09 4.97
C GLY A 488 -6.92 13.78 5.09
N SER A 489 -6.54 13.38 6.31
CA SER A 489 -5.71 12.20 6.55
C SER A 489 -6.45 10.87 6.34
N GLU A 490 -7.77 10.91 6.39
CA GLU A 490 -8.68 9.82 6.04
C GLU A 490 -10.01 10.41 5.57
N THR A 491 -10.45 10.10 4.35
CA THR A 491 -11.65 10.69 3.75
C THR A 491 -12.58 9.66 3.11
N ALA A 492 -13.79 10.08 2.76
CA ALA A 492 -14.86 9.31 2.13
C ALA A 492 -15.41 8.15 2.97
N SER A 493 -14.73 7.01 3.14
CA SER A 493 -15.37 5.81 3.74
C SER A 493 -16.71 5.45 3.04
N THR A 494 -16.78 5.73 1.74
CA THR A 494 -17.87 5.32 0.85
C THR A 494 -17.80 3.82 0.66
N VAL A 495 -18.96 3.15 0.64
CA VAL A 495 -19.03 1.69 0.54
C VAL A 495 -19.70 1.27 -0.76
N SER A 496 -19.15 0.25 -1.41
CA SER A 496 -19.69 -0.31 -2.65
C SER A 496 -19.22 -1.74 -2.90
N SER A 497 -20.06 -2.55 -3.54
CA SER A 497 -19.71 -3.88 -4.05
C SER A 497 -19.64 -3.85 -5.57
N ARG A 498 -18.60 -4.43 -6.16
CA ARG A 498 -18.38 -4.40 -7.61
C ARG A 498 -19.59 -4.94 -8.39
N GLY A 499 -20.19 -4.10 -9.24
CA GLY A 499 -21.26 -4.50 -10.16
C GLY A 499 -22.61 -4.80 -9.50
N VAL A 500 -22.80 -4.42 -8.23
CA VAL A 500 -24.08 -4.56 -7.51
C VAL A 500 -24.81 -3.22 -7.51
N TYR A 501 -26.10 -3.19 -7.84
CA TYR A 501 -26.88 -1.95 -7.89
C TYR A 501 -28.28 -2.15 -7.33
N TYR A 502 -28.70 -1.23 -6.46
CA TYR A 502 -30.04 -1.25 -5.84
C TYR A 502 -30.91 -0.11 -6.35
N PHE A 503 -32.23 -0.34 -6.32
CA PHE A 503 -33.25 0.61 -6.78
C PHE A 503 -34.36 0.75 -5.73
N PRO A 504 -34.86 1.97 -5.44
CA PRO A 504 -34.43 3.25 -5.99
C PRO A 504 -33.03 3.68 -5.51
N VAL A 505 -32.31 4.45 -6.34
CA VAL A 505 -30.99 5.01 -5.96
C VAL A 505 -31.21 6.10 -4.93
N THR A 506 -30.59 5.95 -3.76
CA THR A 506 -30.73 6.86 -2.63
C THR A 506 -29.35 7.20 -2.08
N VAL A 507 -29.15 8.46 -1.73
CA VAL A 507 -27.95 8.92 -1.00
C VAL A 507 -28.21 8.73 0.49
N THR A 508 -27.47 7.84 1.13
CA THR A 508 -27.75 7.45 2.52
C THR A 508 -26.55 6.82 3.22
N HIS A 509 -26.43 7.04 4.53
CA HIS A 509 -25.53 6.30 5.39
C HIS A 509 -26.19 5.06 6.06
N GLN A 510 -27.43 4.74 5.66
CA GLN A 510 -28.23 3.64 6.20
C GLN A 510 -28.45 2.51 5.17
N GLY A 511 -27.64 2.47 4.11
CA GLY A 511 -27.72 1.46 3.06
C GLY A 511 -27.27 0.09 3.58
N ILE A 512 -28.22 -0.73 4.04
CA ILE A 512 -28.01 -2.11 4.46
C ILE A 512 -28.98 -3.00 3.68
N HIS A 513 -28.45 -4.02 3.03
CA HIS A 513 -29.17 -4.91 2.12
C HIS A 513 -29.10 -6.38 2.57
N PRO A 514 -30.15 -7.20 2.35
CA PRO A 514 -30.21 -8.56 2.90
C PRO A 514 -29.15 -9.54 2.39
N ASP A 515 -28.56 -9.27 1.23
CA ASP A 515 -27.51 -10.05 0.58
C ASP A 515 -26.09 -9.67 1.04
N GLY A 516 -25.95 -8.72 1.96
CA GLY A 516 -24.65 -8.33 2.50
C GLY A 516 -23.77 -7.61 1.50
N GLN A 517 -24.34 -6.87 0.55
CA GLN A 517 -23.59 -6.11 -0.46
C GLN A 517 -23.94 -4.62 -0.41
N CYS A 518 -23.14 -3.77 -1.05
CA CYS A 518 -23.35 -2.32 -1.11
C CYS A 518 -23.54 -1.85 -2.56
N SER A 519 -24.28 -0.76 -2.74
CA SER A 519 -24.58 -0.21 -4.07
C SER A 519 -23.34 0.40 -4.74
N SER A 520 -23.05 -0.02 -5.97
CA SER A 520 -21.99 0.52 -6.83
C SER A 520 -22.40 1.84 -7.53
N TYR A 521 -23.53 2.44 -7.18
CA TYR A 521 -23.81 3.83 -7.54
C TYR A 521 -22.98 4.85 -6.73
N ASP A 522 -22.23 4.38 -5.72
CA ASP A 522 -21.42 5.17 -4.81
C ASP A 522 -22.24 6.32 -4.19
N THR A 523 -23.39 5.94 -3.64
CA THR A 523 -24.31 6.80 -2.90
C THR A 523 -24.53 6.33 -1.46
N GLU A 524 -23.80 5.28 -1.05
CA GLU A 524 -23.81 4.70 0.29
C GLU A 524 -22.46 4.95 0.97
N TYR A 525 -22.49 5.36 2.24
CA TYR A 525 -21.30 5.75 2.98
C TYR A 525 -21.47 5.47 4.47
N CYS A 526 -20.39 5.49 5.23
CA CYS A 526 -20.49 5.29 6.68
C CYS A 526 -21.02 6.54 7.40
N PRO A 527 -21.77 6.38 8.52
CA PRO A 527 -22.40 7.50 9.24
C PRO A 527 -21.44 8.59 9.74
N TRP A 528 -20.17 8.26 9.93
CA TRP A 528 -19.14 9.21 10.36
C TRP A 528 -18.54 10.04 9.21
N SER A 529 -18.96 9.79 7.96
CA SER A 529 -18.19 10.14 6.77
C SER A 529 -19.04 10.75 5.64
N ASN A 530 -18.52 10.71 4.41
CA ASN A 530 -18.99 11.46 3.24
C ASN A 530 -18.86 10.67 1.92
N LEU A 531 -19.39 11.24 0.84
CA LEU A 531 -19.14 10.78 -0.54
C LEU A 531 -17.93 11.52 -1.14
N PRO A 532 -17.25 10.96 -2.15
CA PRO A 532 -16.05 11.57 -2.75
C PRO A 532 -16.30 13.00 -3.29
N ASP A 533 -17.53 13.28 -3.71
CA ASP A 533 -17.97 14.57 -4.24
C ASP A 533 -17.74 15.71 -3.25
N VAL A 534 -17.84 15.45 -1.93
CA VAL A 534 -17.57 16.42 -0.86
C VAL A 534 -16.08 16.76 -0.81
N ASP A 535 -15.22 15.73 -0.80
CA ASP A 535 -13.77 15.90 -0.76
C ASP A 535 -13.25 16.63 -2.00
N PHE A 536 -13.79 16.30 -3.18
CA PHE A 536 -13.45 17.01 -4.42
C PHE A 536 -13.83 18.48 -4.34
N TYR A 537 -15.03 18.80 -3.83
CA TYR A 537 -15.45 20.18 -3.65
C TYR A 537 -14.52 20.96 -2.72
N LEU A 538 -14.11 20.37 -1.60
CA LEU A 538 -13.17 21.02 -0.69
C LEU A 538 -11.79 21.21 -1.35
N GLN A 539 -11.32 20.24 -2.13
CA GLN A 539 -10.08 20.41 -2.88
C GLN A 539 -10.19 21.43 -4.03
N ASP A 540 -11.35 21.61 -4.64
CA ASP A 540 -11.52 22.62 -5.69
C ASP A 540 -11.65 24.03 -5.10
N GLU A 541 -12.36 24.19 -3.97
CA GLU A 541 -12.81 25.49 -3.47
C GLU A 541 -12.06 25.99 -2.23
N ARG A 542 -11.25 25.16 -1.57
CA ARG A 542 -10.48 25.53 -0.36
C ARG A 542 -8.99 25.35 -0.59
N ASN A 543 -8.27 26.44 -0.85
CA ASN A 543 -6.83 26.39 -1.13
C ASN A 543 -5.97 25.93 0.06
N TRP A 544 -6.47 26.08 1.29
CA TRP A 544 -5.81 25.61 2.51
C TRP A 544 -5.95 24.10 2.76
N THR A 545 -6.70 23.37 1.91
CA THR A 545 -6.65 21.90 1.90
C THR A 545 -5.44 21.44 1.10
N ILE A 546 -4.50 20.76 1.74
CA ILE A 546 -3.29 20.26 1.07
C ILE A 546 -3.48 18.88 0.41
N GLY A 547 -4.71 18.35 0.43
CA GLY A 547 -5.08 17.10 -0.23
C GLY A 547 -5.91 16.18 0.65
N GLN A 548 -5.98 14.91 0.26
CA GLN A 548 -6.72 13.87 0.97
C GLN A 548 -6.03 12.50 0.89
N PHE A 549 -6.40 11.59 1.78
CA PHE A 549 -6.14 10.15 1.70
C PHE A 549 -7.44 9.37 1.87
N VAL A 550 -7.93 8.80 0.77
CA VAL A 550 -9.24 8.12 0.74
C VAL A 550 -9.20 6.78 1.48
N TRP A 551 -10.20 6.50 2.31
CA TRP A 551 -10.49 5.18 2.88
C TRP A 551 -11.40 4.37 1.93
N THR A 552 -10.91 3.41 1.15
CA THR A 552 -9.51 3.01 0.92
C THR A 552 -9.21 2.91 -0.58
N GLY A 553 -7.93 2.80 -0.96
CA GLY A 553 -7.56 2.56 -2.36
C GLY A 553 -7.98 1.16 -2.85
N PHE A 554 -7.75 0.14 -2.02
CA PHE A 554 -8.12 -1.25 -2.26
C PHE A 554 -8.93 -1.77 -1.09
N ASP A 555 -9.85 -2.69 -1.36
CA ASP A 555 -10.44 -3.50 -0.31
C ASP A 555 -9.35 -4.35 0.36
N TYR A 556 -9.59 -4.68 1.62
CA TYR A 556 -8.68 -5.41 2.49
C TYR A 556 -9.45 -6.45 3.30
N LEU A 557 -8.74 -7.44 3.84
CA LEU A 557 -9.33 -8.45 4.70
C LEU A 557 -9.66 -7.85 6.07
N GLY A 558 -10.88 -8.08 6.57
CA GLY A 558 -11.34 -7.45 7.81
C GLY A 558 -12.31 -6.29 7.59
N GLU A 559 -12.69 -5.64 8.70
CA GLU A 559 -13.60 -4.48 8.79
C GLU A 559 -14.72 -4.45 7.74
N PRO A 560 -15.64 -5.43 7.75
CA PRO A 560 -16.68 -5.54 6.74
C PRO A 560 -17.83 -4.53 6.93
N THR A 561 -17.56 -3.32 7.42
CA THR A 561 -18.57 -2.27 7.60
C THR A 561 -19.31 -2.00 6.27
N PRO A 562 -20.66 -1.87 6.28
CA PRO A 562 -21.56 -1.80 7.44
C PRO A 562 -22.04 -3.16 7.98
N TYR A 563 -21.47 -4.26 7.50
CA TYR A 563 -21.86 -5.64 7.75
C TYR A 563 -21.00 -6.34 8.81
N ASP A 564 -20.48 -5.59 9.79
CA ASP A 564 -19.66 -6.11 10.89
C ASP A 564 -20.43 -7.01 11.89
N THR A 565 -21.75 -7.07 11.77
CA THR A 565 -22.68 -7.97 12.49
C THR A 565 -23.34 -9.00 11.56
N TYR A 566 -22.98 -9.03 10.27
CA TYR A 566 -23.57 -9.90 9.26
C TYR A 566 -22.56 -10.94 8.77
N TRP A 567 -22.81 -12.21 9.11
CA TRP A 567 -22.10 -13.33 8.50
C TRP A 567 -22.79 -13.72 7.18
N PRO A 568 -22.07 -13.92 6.06
CA PRO A 568 -20.65 -14.26 5.99
C PRO A 568 -19.70 -13.12 5.56
N SER A 569 -20.00 -11.86 5.86
CA SER A 569 -19.11 -10.76 5.47
C SER A 569 -17.78 -10.82 6.23
N ARG A 570 -16.67 -10.71 5.49
CA ARG A 570 -15.30 -10.98 5.98
C ARG A 570 -14.21 -10.07 5.41
N SER A 571 -14.56 -9.13 4.55
CA SER A 571 -13.62 -8.14 4.01
C SER A 571 -14.34 -6.83 3.75
N SER A 572 -13.58 -5.77 3.54
CA SER A 572 -14.11 -4.42 3.44
C SER A 572 -14.98 -4.19 2.20
N TYR A 573 -15.73 -3.08 2.23
CA TYR A 573 -16.46 -2.51 1.08
C TYR A 573 -15.93 -1.12 0.70
N PHE A 574 -14.94 -0.61 1.45
CA PHE A 574 -14.39 0.74 1.35
C PHE A 574 -13.57 0.99 0.09
N GLY A 575 -12.94 -0.06 -0.43
CA GLY A 575 -11.98 0.01 -1.51
C GLY A 575 -12.59 0.60 -2.77
N ILE A 576 -11.88 1.54 -3.38
CA ILE A 576 -12.16 2.00 -4.75
C ILE A 576 -11.97 0.85 -5.76
N VAL A 577 -11.05 -0.06 -5.44
CA VAL A 577 -10.78 -1.31 -6.16
C VAL A 577 -11.09 -2.48 -5.22
N ASP A 578 -11.67 -3.56 -5.73
CA ASP A 578 -11.99 -4.74 -4.92
C ASP A 578 -10.75 -5.55 -4.49
N LEU A 579 -10.98 -6.57 -3.64
CA LEU A 579 -9.92 -7.42 -3.07
C LEU A 579 -9.15 -8.24 -4.14
N ALA A 580 -9.75 -8.46 -5.31
CA ALA A 580 -9.12 -9.11 -6.46
C ALA A 580 -8.31 -8.12 -7.31
N GLY A 581 -8.38 -6.82 -7.02
CA GLY A 581 -7.81 -5.74 -7.82
C GLY A 581 -8.59 -5.44 -9.09
N LEU A 582 -9.91 -5.66 -9.09
CA LEU A 582 -10.81 -5.25 -10.14
C LEU A 582 -11.47 -3.91 -9.75
N PRO A 583 -11.40 -2.87 -10.61
CA PRO A 583 -12.03 -1.58 -10.34
C PRO A 583 -13.53 -1.69 -10.06
N LYS A 584 -14.02 -0.98 -9.03
CA LYS A 584 -15.46 -0.67 -8.85
C LYS A 584 -15.81 0.58 -9.67
N ASP A 585 -17.08 0.95 -9.74
CA ASP A 585 -17.49 2.17 -10.47
C ASP A 585 -16.82 3.44 -9.91
N ARG A 586 -16.60 3.48 -8.58
CA ARG A 586 -15.88 4.55 -7.87
C ARG A 586 -14.50 4.85 -8.44
N TYR A 587 -13.81 3.84 -8.97
CA TYR A 587 -12.51 4.02 -9.62
C TYR A 587 -12.58 5.05 -10.74
N TYR A 588 -13.62 4.96 -11.57
CA TYR A 588 -13.79 5.85 -12.71
C TYR A 588 -14.29 7.24 -12.29
N LEU A 589 -15.00 7.35 -11.16
CA LEU A 589 -15.30 8.65 -10.56
C LEU A 589 -14.00 9.38 -10.18
N TYR A 590 -13.12 8.75 -9.39
CA TYR A 590 -11.81 9.31 -9.06
C TYR A 590 -10.96 9.56 -10.30
N ARG A 591 -10.88 8.62 -11.24
CA ARG A 591 -10.12 8.77 -12.49
C ARG A 591 -10.55 9.99 -13.30
N SER A 592 -11.86 10.25 -13.37
CA SER A 592 -12.40 11.43 -14.07
C SER A 592 -12.00 12.77 -13.43
N VAL A 593 -11.65 12.77 -12.15
CA VAL A 593 -11.23 13.98 -11.43
C VAL A 593 -9.70 14.07 -11.36
N TRP A 594 -9.02 12.97 -11.08
CA TRP A 594 -7.59 12.95 -10.74
C TRP A 594 -6.66 12.71 -11.92
N ASN A 595 -7.04 11.85 -12.87
CA ASN A 595 -6.23 11.58 -14.05
C ASN A 595 -6.45 12.69 -15.09
N LYS A 596 -5.40 13.48 -15.31
CA LYS A 596 -5.40 14.58 -16.32
C LYS A 596 -4.61 14.22 -17.58
N LYS A 597 -4.06 13.00 -17.66
CA LYS A 597 -3.28 12.51 -18.80
C LYS A 597 -4.15 11.74 -19.79
N GLU A 598 -5.14 11.01 -19.29
CA GLU A 598 -6.07 10.24 -20.11
C GLU A 598 -7.51 10.53 -19.73
N HIS A 599 -8.35 10.72 -20.75
CA HIS A 599 -9.77 10.96 -20.56
C HIS A 599 -10.48 9.71 -20.00
N THR A 600 -11.54 9.95 -19.25
CA THR A 600 -12.40 8.90 -18.69
C THR A 600 -13.79 9.04 -19.30
N ILE A 601 -14.36 7.95 -19.77
CA ILE A 601 -15.78 7.80 -20.10
C ILE A 601 -16.16 6.46 -19.51
N HIS A 602 -17.04 6.47 -18.51
CA HIS A 602 -17.48 5.26 -17.82
C HIS A 602 -18.99 5.31 -17.57
N LEU A 603 -19.73 4.39 -18.18
CA LEU A 603 -21.15 4.19 -17.97
C LEU A 603 -21.44 3.18 -16.87
N LEU A 604 -22.36 3.54 -15.98
CA LEU A 604 -22.97 2.62 -15.01
C LEU A 604 -24.50 2.80 -14.95
N PRO A 605 -25.27 1.76 -14.61
CA PRO A 605 -24.83 0.40 -14.29
C PRO A 605 -24.65 -0.46 -15.55
N HIS A 606 -24.45 -1.77 -15.37
CA HIS A 606 -24.62 -2.74 -16.47
C HIS A 606 -26.03 -2.69 -17.07
N TRP A 607 -26.24 -3.21 -18.28
CA TRP A 607 -27.55 -3.16 -18.98
C TRP A 607 -28.26 -4.52 -19.12
N THR A 608 -28.04 -5.44 -18.17
CA THR A 608 -28.66 -6.77 -18.13
C THR A 608 -29.58 -6.91 -16.92
N TRP A 609 -30.87 -6.61 -17.08
CA TRP A 609 -31.85 -6.51 -15.99
C TRP A 609 -33.11 -7.34 -16.23
N ASN A 610 -32.97 -8.67 -16.20
CA ASN A 610 -34.08 -9.59 -16.42
C ASN A 610 -35.27 -9.28 -15.48
N GLY A 611 -36.46 -9.07 -16.05
CA GLY A 611 -37.68 -8.80 -15.27
C GLY A 611 -37.88 -7.34 -14.84
N ARG A 612 -37.00 -6.41 -15.25
CA ARG A 612 -37.15 -4.97 -14.99
C ARG A 612 -37.57 -4.17 -16.21
N GLU A 613 -38.06 -4.79 -17.27
CA GLU A 613 -38.47 -4.12 -18.51
C GLU A 613 -39.49 -3.01 -18.21
N GLY A 614 -39.21 -1.80 -18.71
CA GLY A 614 -40.02 -0.60 -18.48
C GLY A 614 -39.89 0.03 -17.08
N LYS A 615 -39.11 -0.55 -16.16
CA LYS A 615 -38.86 0.02 -14.82
C LYS A 615 -37.72 1.04 -14.87
N VAL A 616 -37.79 2.03 -13.98
CA VAL A 616 -36.74 3.04 -13.85
C VAL A 616 -35.43 2.39 -13.39
N THR A 617 -34.36 2.68 -14.12
CA THR A 617 -33.00 2.19 -13.93
C THR A 617 -32.07 3.37 -14.21
N PRO A 618 -31.72 4.18 -13.20
CA PRO A 618 -30.87 5.36 -13.40
C PRO A 618 -29.56 5.03 -14.11
N VAL A 619 -29.12 5.88 -15.03
CA VAL A 619 -27.84 5.71 -15.73
C VAL A 619 -26.96 6.88 -15.38
N TYR A 620 -25.75 6.61 -14.88
CA TYR A 620 -24.74 7.62 -14.59
C TYR A 620 -23.58 7.48 -15.58
N CYS A 621 -22.93 8.60 -15.87
CA CYS A 621 -21.67 8.65 -16.60
C CYS A 621 -20.64 9.40 -15.75
N TYR A 622 -19.51 8.74 -15.47
CA TYR A 622 -18.32 9.37 -14.90
C TYR A 622 -17.37 9.71 -16.04
N THR A 623 -17.06 11.00 -16.18
CA THR A 623 -16.19 11.51 -17.24
C THR A 623 -15.58 12.84 -16.85
N ASP A 624 -14.40 13.15 -17.36
CA ASP A 624 -13.78 14.47 -17.17
C ASP A 624 -14.38 15.55 -18.09
N TYR A 625 -15.14 15.14 -19.12
CA TYR A 625 -15.87 16.05 -20.01
C TYR A 625 -17.04 16.76 -19.31
N PRO A 626 -17.36 18.01 -19.69
CA PRO A 626 -18.43 18.79 -19.06
C PRO A 626 -19.84 18.28 -19.37
N THR A 627 -20.05 17.69 -20.54
CA THR A 627 -21.40 17.43 -21.07
C THR A 627 -21.47 16.07 -21.73
N ALA A 628 -22.62 15.40 -21.61
CA ALA A 628 -22.88 14.15 -22.31
C ALA A 628 -24.36 13.99 -22.69
N GLU A 629 -24.62 13.12 -23.65
CA GLU A 629 -25.96 12.73 -24.08
C GLU A 629 -26.08 11.21 -24.07
N LEU A 630 -27.13 10.70 -23.44
CA LEU A 630 -27.41 9.28 -23.33
C LEU A 630 -28.43 8.86 -24.39
N PHE A 631 -28.23 7.67 -24.95
CA PHE A 631 -29.14 7.04 -25.89
C PHE A 631 -29.50 5.64 -25.40
N VAL A 632 -30.79 5.30 -25.44
CA VAL A 632 -31.30 3.92 -25.24
C VAL A 632 -31.81 3.43 -26.58
N ASN A 633 -31.22 2.38 -27.14
CA ASN A 633 -31.59 1.83 -28.45
C ASN A 633 -31.71 2.92 -29.54
N GLY A 634 -30.73 3.82 -29.57
CA GLY A 634 -30.67 4.95 -30.52
C GLY A 634 -31.57 6.15 -30.20
N LYS A 635 -32.41 6.09 -29.16
CA LYS A 635 -33.29 7.20 -28.74
C LYS A 635 -32.63 8.02 -27.63
N SER A 636 -32.45 9.32 -27.87
CA SER A 636 -31.88 10.24 -26.88
C SER A 636 -32.74 10.29 -25.60
N GLN A 637 -32.06 10.27 -24.46
CA GLN A 637 -32.62 10.50 -23.12
C GLN A 637 -32.30 11.93 -22.63
N GLY A 638 -31.81 12.80 -23.52
CA GLY A 638 -31.44 14.17 -23.24
C GLY A 638 -29.94 14.36 -23.02
N LYS A 639 -29.47 15.56 -23.38
CA LYS A 639 -28.10 16.04 -23.13
C LYS A 639 -28.06 16.79 -21.79
N ILE A 640 -27.11 16.45 -20.94
CA ILE A 640 -26.92 17.05 -19.61
C ILE A 640 -25.47 17.51 -19.42
N SER A 641 -25.29 18.58 -18.66
CA SER A 641 -23.97 19.13 -18.30
C SER A 641 -23.74 19.07 -16.80
N LYS A 642 -22.49 18.89 -16.39
CA LYS A 642 -22.05 19.02 -15.00
C LYS A 642 -22.32 20.43 -14.51
N GLN A 643 -22.82 20.55 -13.29
CA GLN A 643 -23.03 21.84 -12.63
C GLN A 643 -21.75 22.25 -11.90
N ARG A 644 -20.71 22.66 -12.63
CA ARG A 644 -19.38 22.92 -12.05
C ARG A 644 -19.36 24.02 -10.99
N ASP A 645 -20.26 25.01 -11.09
CA ASP A 645 -20.35 26.09 -10.11
C ASP A 645 -21.29 25.76 -8.93
N LEU A 646 -21.80 24.53 -8.86
CA LEU A 646 -22.70 24.09 -7.79
C LEU A 646 -21.98 24.15 -6.44
N LYS A 647 -22.59 24.86 -5.49
CA LYS A 647 -22.13 24.99 -4.10
C LYS A 647 -23.18 24.41 -3.17
N PRO A 648 -22.79 23.73 -2.08
CA PRO A 648 -23.75 23.24 -1.12
C PRO A 648 -24.38 24.41 -0.36
N SER A 649 -25.60 24.20 0.13
CA SER A 649 -26.34 25.14 0.96
C SER A 649 -25.65 25.42 2.29
N THR A 650 -24.85 24.48 2.79
CA THR A 650 -24.05 24.58 4.00
C THR A 650 -22.82 23.69 3.89
N THR A 651 -21.71 24.10 4.52
CA THR A 651 -20.54 23.25 4.76
C THR A 651 -20.50 22.70 6.17
N ALA A 652 -21.52 22.95 7.00
CA ALA A 652 -21.59 22.45 8.38
C ALA A 652 -22.35 21.12 8.53
N ASP A 653 -22.80 20.53 7.41
CA ASP A 653 -23.56 19.26 7.38
C ASP A 653 -23.14 18.40 6.17
N ASN A 654 -22.44 17.29 6.45
CA ASN A 654 -22.00 16.34 5.43
C ASN A 654 -23.18 15.71 4.68
N ASP A 655 -24.30 15.43 5.33
CA ASP A 655 -25.46 14.79 4.69
C ASP A 655 -26.10 15.72 3.65
N ALA A 656 -26.17 17.02 3.95
CA ALA A 656 -26.59 18.02 2.97
C ALA A 656 -25.63 18.08 1.78
N MET A 657 -24.32 18.21 2.04
CA MET A 657 -23.30 18.25 0.99
C MET A 657 -23.33 17.00 0.10
N ASN A 658 -23.46 15.80 0.70
CA ASN A 658 -23.54 14.53 0.00
C ASN A 658 -24.69 14.49 -1.01
N ARG A 659 -25.85 15.06 -0.67
CA ARG A 659 -27.03 15.09 -1.56
C ARG A 659 -26.93 16.17 -2.64
N GLU A 660 -26.29 17.28 -2.34
CA GLU A 660 -26.31 18.47 -3.19
C GLU A 660 -25.17 18.48 -4.21
N LEU A 661 -24.04 17.81 -3.97
CA LEU A 661 -22.85 17.93 -4.80
C LEU A 661 -22.74 16.91 -5.96
N LEU A 662 -23.61 15.90 -6.05
CA LEU A 662 -23.46 14.84 -7.07
C LEU A 662 -23.40 15.39 -8.50
N ASP A 663 -24.26 16.34 -8.86
CA ASP A 663 -24.35 16.86 -10.23
C ASP A 663 -23.17 17.77 -10.61
N ARG A 664 -22.30 18.11 -9.65
CA ARG A 664 -21.03 18.80 -9.92
C ARG A 664 -20.02 17.87 -10.59
N TYR A 665 -20.00 16.59 -10.22
CA TYR A 665 -18.99 15.62 -10.67
C TYR A 665 -19.56 14.46 -11.50
N ARG A 666 -20.87 14.24 -11.48
CA ARG A 666 -21.54 13.10 -12.11
C ARG A 666 -22.57 13.58 -13.13
N LEU A 667 -22.67 12.90 -14.26
CA LEU A 667 -23.75 13.10 -15.23
C LEU A 667 -24.81 12.01 -15.00
N ARG A 668 -26.01 12.39 -14.55
CA ARG A 668 -27.02 11.44 -14.04
C ARG A 668 -28.36 11.56 -14.77
N TRP A 669 -28.80 10.48 -15.41
CA TRP A 669 -30.15 10.34 -15.94
C TRP A 669 -30.98 9.46 -15.00
N ASN A 670 -31.70 10.08 -14.07
CA ASN A 670 -32.39 9.39 -12.96
C ASN A 670 -33.69 8.68 -13.35
N HIS A 671 -34.22 8.90 -14.56
CA HIS A 671 -35.55 8.44 -14.97
C HIS A 671 -35.53 7.54 -16.21
N VAL A 672 -34.36 7.03 -16.60
CA VAL A 672 -34.24 6.10 -17.73
C VAL A 672 -35.01 4.82 -17.42
N LYS A 673 -35.80 4.33 -18.38
CA LYS A 673 -36.51 3.05 -18.25
C LYS A 673 -35.69 1.95 -18.93
N TYR A 674 -35.58 0.80 -18.28
CA TYR A 674 -34.86 -0.33 -18.84
C TYR A 674 -35.59 -0.89 -20.07
N GLU A 675 -34.88 -0.92 -21.20
CA GLU A 675 -35.25 -1.62 -22.42
C GLU A 675 -34.04 -2.47 -22.84
N PRO A 676 -34.17 -3.81 -22.99
CA PRO A 676 -33.08 -4.64 -23.46
C PRO A 676 -32.51 -4.13 -24.79
N GLY A 677 -31.18 -4.21 -24.94
CA GLY A 677 -30.48 -3.71 -26.12
C GLY A 677 -29.17 -3.01 -25.75
N GLU A 678 -29.04 -1.73 -26.06
CA GLU A 678 -27.85 -0.93 -25.75
C GLU A 678 -28.20 0.41 -25.08
N ILE A 679 -27.33 0.81 -24.16
CA ILE A 679 -27.14 2.21 -23.78
C ILE A 679 -25.84 2.72 -24.36
N LYS A 680 -25.85 3.93 -24.89
CA LYS A 680 -24.67 4.61 -25.41
C LYS A 680 -24.61 6.02 -24.88
N VAL A 681 -23.45 6.45 -24.42
CA VAL A 681 -23.20 7.83 -24.06
C VAL A 681 -22.28 8.47 -25.09
N VAL A 682 -22.59 9.70 -25.47
CA VAL A 682 -21.70 10.55 -26.27
C VAL A 682 -21.29 11.73 -25.41
N VAL A 683 -19.98 11.91 -25.21
CA VAL A 683 -19.43 13.02 -24.42
C VAL A 683 -18.97 14.16 -25.32
N TYR A 684 -19.05 15.38 -24.80
CA TYR A 684 -18.74 16.61 -25.53
C TYR A 684 -17.71 17.45 -24.77
N ASP A 685 -16.75 18.02 -25.48
CA ASP A 685 -15.75 18.92 -24.92
C ASP A 685 -16.33 20.29 -24.53
N GLU A 686 -15.50 21.17 -23.96
CA GLU A 686 -15.86 22.54 -23.58
C GLU A 686 -16.40 23.38 -24.75
N GLN A 687 -16.06 23.02 -26.00
CA GLN A 687 -16.55 23.69 -27.21
C GLN A 687 -17.83 23.05 -27.75
N GLY A 688 -18.38 22.05 -27.06
CA GLY A 688 -19.58 21.32 -27.46
C GLY A 688 -19.37 20.31 -28.60
N ARG A 689 -18.11 19.99 -28.94
CA ARG A 689 -17.77 19.01 -29.99
C ARG A 689 -17.76 17.60 -29.40
N LYS A 690 -18.22 16.62 -30.18
CA LYS A 690 -18.14 15.21 -29.79
C LYS A 690 -16.69 14.82 -29.52
N ALA A 691 -16.40 14.36 -28.31
CA ALA A 691 -15.05 14.01 -27.87
C ALA A 691 -14.86 12.48 -27.72
N GLY A 692 -15.93 11.75 -27.46
CA GLY A 692 -15.90 10.28 -27.34
C GLY A 692 -17.28 9.68 -27.15
N GLU A 693 -17.31 8.35 -27.08
CA GLU A 693 -18.52 7.60 -26.76
C GLU A 693 -18.18 6.26 -26.10
N GLU A 694 -19.13 5.73 -25.34
CA GLU A 694 -19.04 4.39 -24.73
C GLU A 694 -20.40 3.71 -24.86
N THR A 695 -20.42 2.39 -24.97
CA THR A 695 -21.64 1.58 -25.10
C THR A 695 -21.64 0.40 -24.15
N VAL A 696 -22.74 0.22 -23.42
CA VAL A 696 -23.02 -0.96 -22.60
C VAL A 696 -24.23 -1.70 -23.18
N ARG A 697 -24.15 -3.02 -23.27
CA ARG A 697 -25.15 -3.87 -23.93
C ARG A 697 -25.77 -4.86 -22.94
N THR A 698 -27.03 -5.22 -23.19
CA THR A 698 -27.68 -6.36 -22.53
C THR A 698 -26.97 -7.65 -22.95
N ALA A 699 -26.44 -8.37 -21.98
CA ALA A 699 -25.77 -9.65 -22.20
C ALA A 699 -26.78 -10.79 -22.35
N GLY A 700 -26.53 -11.67 -23.30
CA GLY A 700 -27.21 -12.96 -23.42
C GLY A 700 -26.67 -14.03 -22.46
N LYS A 701 -27.00 -15.29 -22.73
CA LYS A 701 -26.43 -16.43 -22.01
C LYS A 701 -24.95 -16.59 -22.31
N ALA A 702 -24.16 -16.95 -21.29
CA ALA A 702 -22.75 -17.29 -21.45
C ALA A 702 -22.56 -18.46 -22.42
N VAL A 703 -21.60 -18.32 -23.34
CA VAL A 703 -21.21 -19.38 -24.30
C VAL A 703 -19.70 -19.53 -24.46
N SER A 704 -18.91 -18.56 -24.01
CA SER A 704 -17.45 -18.58 -24.07
C SER A 704 -16.85 -17.85 -22.87
N MET A 705 -15.54 -17.95 -22.68
CA MET A 705 -14.82 -17.23 -21.63
C MET A 705 -13.66 -16.42 -22.21
N LYS A 706 -13.33 -15.31 -21.53
CA LYS A 706 -12.22 -14.42 -21.84
C LYS A 706 -11.19 -14.49 -20.71
N LEU A 707 -9.92 -14.68 -21.07
CA LEU A 707 -8.79 -14.66 -20.15
C LEU A 707 -7.85 -13.52 -20.54
N VAL A 708 -7.55 -12.62 -19.58
CA VAL A 708 -6.65 -11.48 -19.80
C VAL A 708 -5.59 -11.47 -18.71
N ALA A 709 -4.34 -11.74 -19.08
CA ALA A 709 -3.20 -11.58 -18.19
C ALA A 709 -2.74 -10.11 -18.15
N ASP A 710 -2.40 -9.62 -16.95
CA ASP A 710 -1.72 -8.32 -16.79
C ASP A 710 -0.34 -8.31 -17.46
N ARG A 711 0.35 -9.45 -17.43
CA ARG A 711 1.63 -9.72 -18.08
C ARG A 711 1.64 -11.15 -18.61
N THR A 712 2.06 -11.31 -19.86
CA THR A 712 2.26 -12.63 -20.48
C THR A 712 3.68 -13.16 -20.31
N SER A 713 4.62 -12.33 -19.84
CA SER A 713 5.99 -12.71 -19.49
C SER A 713 6.31 -12.28 -18.07
N ILE A 714 6.76 -13.23 -17.25
CA ILE A 714 7.15 -13.05 -15.86
C ILE A 714 8.55 -13.63 -15.62
N THR A 715 9.19 -13.25 -14.53
CA THR A 715 10.55 -13.69 -14.18
C THR A 715 10.51 -15.10 -13.60
N ALA A 716 11.42 -15.98 -14.02
CA ALA A 716 11.60 -17.33 -13.50
C ALA A 716 12.38 -17.34 -12.16
N ASP A 717 11.87 -16.66 -11.13
CA ASP A 717 12.51 -16.54 -9.81
C ASP A 717 11.77 -17.28 -8.69
N GLY A 718 10.69 -18.00 -9.02
CA GLY A 718 9.82 -18.66 -8.06
C GLY A 718 8.90 -17.72 -7.26
N ASN A 719 8.90 -16.42 -7.54
CA ASN A 719 8.22 -15.38 -6.76
C ASN A 719 7.34 -14.45 -7.62
N ASP A 720 7.68 -14.20 -8.89
CA ASP A 720 6.91 -13.36 -9.80
C ASP A 720 5.54 -13.99 -10.11
N ILE A 721 4.52 -13.15 -10.26
CA ILE A 721 3.13 -13.57 -10.40
C ILE A 721 2.48 -12.84 -11.57
N ALA A 722 1.87 -13.60 -12.47
CA ALA A 722 0.92 -13.08 -13.44
C ALA A 722 -0.50 -13.12 -12.86
N PHE A 723 -1.28 -12.08 -13.10
CA PHE A 723 -2.68 -11.94 -12.69
C PHE A 723 -3.57 -12.08 -13.92
N VAL A 724 -4.37 -13.14 -13.97
CA VAL A 724 -5.24 -13.45 -15.10
C VAL A 724 -6.69 -13.18 -14.71
N THR A 725 -7.28 -12.12 -15.26
CA THR A 725 -8.71 -11.83 -15.13
C THR A 725 -9.51 -12.75 -16.04
N ILE A 726 -10.56 -13.35 -15.50
CA ILE A 726 -11.46 -14.26 -16.21
C ILE A 726 -12.88 -13.69 -16.19
N SER A 727 -13.54 -13.67 -17.34
CA SER A 727 -14.95 -13.30 -17.50
C SER A 727 -15.67 -14.22 -18.47
N LEU A 728 -17.00 -14.35 -18.33
CA LEU A 728 -17.84 -15.07 -19.29
C LEU A 728 -18.43 -14.12 -20.33
N LEU A 729 -18.50 -14.57 -21.57
CA LEU A 729 -19.07 -13.82 -22.69
C LEU A 729 -20.30 -14.53 -23.26
N ASP A 730 -21.25 -13.74 -23.71
CA ASP A 730 -22.34 -14.21 -24.56
C ASP A 730 -21.89 -14.46 -26.01
N LYS A 731 -22.81 -14.92 -26.85
CA LYS A 731 -22.55 -15.23 -28.28
C LYS A 731 -22.12 -14.03 -29.12
N ASN A 732 -22.31 -12.80 -28.63
CA ASN A 732 -21.94 -11.56 -29.30
C ASN A 732 -20.65 -10.95 -28.69
N GLY A 733 -20.00 -11.65 -27.75
CA GLY A 733 -18.81 -11.17 -27.06
C GLY A 733 -19.08 -10.15 -25.95
N VAL A 734 -20.33 -10.00 -25.50
CA VAL A 734 -20.69 -9.13 -24.36
C VAL A 734 -20.40 -9.88 -23.06
N GLU A 735 -19.64 -9.25 -22.15
CA GLU A 735 -19.41 -9.82 -20.81
C GLU A 735 -20.74 -9.99 -20.07
N VAL A 736 -20.92 -11.10 -19.37
CA VAL A 736 -22.15 -11.40 -18.61
C VAL A 736 -21.98 -10.87 -17.18
N PRO A 737 -22.52 -9.68 -16.85
CA PRO A 737 -22.22 -9.01 -15.58
C PRO A 737 -22.86 -9.70 -14.37
N THR A 738 -23.81 -10.60 -14.60
CA THR A 738 -24.53 -11.36 -13.56
C THR A 738 -24.02 -12.79 -13.40
N ALA A 739 -22.99 -13.19 -14.15
CA ALA A 739 -22.46 -14.55 -14.06
C ALA A 739 -21.83 -14.80 -12.68
N SER A 740 -22.13 -15.97 -12.12
CA SER A 740 -21.69 -16.43 -10.79
C SER A 740 -21.22 -17.88 -10.79
N ASP A 741 -20.87 -18.37 -11.98
CA ASP A 741 -20.48 -19.74 -12.27
C ASP A 741 -19.22 -20.16 -11.50
N GLU A 742 -19.16 -21.42 -11.04
CA GLU A 742 -17.97 -21.99 -10.39
C GLU A 742 -16.96 -22.40 -11.48
N LEU A 743 -15.75 -21.83 -11.41
CA LEU A 743 -14.66 -22.14 -12.33
C LEU A 743 -13.61 -23.02 -11.62
N GLU A 744 -13.00 -23.94 -12.37
CA GLU A 744 -11.87 -24.77 -11.97
C GLU A 744 -10.62 -24.40 -12.77
N PHE A 745 -9.46 -24.41 -12.10
CA PHE A 745 -8.19 -23.96 -12.65
C PHE A 745 -7.14 -25.08 -12.62
N SER A 746 -6.34 -25.19 -13.67
CA SER A 746 -5.12 -26.00 -13.66
C SER A 746 -3.98 -25.26 -14.33
N VAL A 747 -2.78 -25.35 -13.76
CA VAL A 747 -1.57 -24.72 -14.29
C VAL A 747 -0.55 -25.80 -14.59
N GLU A 748 -0.04 -25.79 -15.81
CA GLU A 748 0.96 -26.74 -16.32
C GLU A 748 2.22 -26.00 -16.77
N GLY A 749 3.36 -26.69 -16.75
CA GLY A 749 4.65 -26.16 -17.22
C GLY A 749 5.46 -25.46 -16.12
N SER A 750 6.19 -24.41 -16.49
CA SER A 750 7.16 -23.69 -15.62
C SER A 750 6.50 -22.72 -14.63
N GLY A 751 5.45 -23.16 -13.97
CA GLY A 751 4.66 -22.34 -13.05
C GLY A 751 3.61 -23.15 -12.29
N ARG A 752 2.92 -22.49 -11.38
CA ARG A 752 1.87 -23.12 -10.56
C ARG A 752 0.71 -22.17 -10.28
N PHE A 753 -0.45 -22.75 -10.00
CA PHE A 753 -1.57 -22.03 -9.40
C PHE A 753 -1.13 -21.53 -8.01
N LYS A 754 -1.30 -20.23 -7.75
CA LYS A 754 -0.99 -19.63 -6.45
C LYS A 754 -2.25 -19.33 -5.66
N ALA A 755 -3.21 -18.65 -6.29
CA ALA A 755 -4.49 -18.33 -5.68
C ALA A 755 -5.54 -17.89 -6.71
N ALA A 756 -6.79 -17.77 -6.29
CA ALA A 756 -7.87 -17.09 -7.00
C ALA A 756 -8.60 -16.11 -6.07
N CYS A 757 -9.17 -15.04 -6.61
CA CYS A 757 -9.99 -14.09 -5.86
C CYS A 757 -11.07 -13.48 -6.75
N ASN A 758 -12.31 -13.40 -6.28
CA ASN A 758 -13.42 -12.80 -7.01
C ASN A 758 -13.82 -11.41 -6.48
N GLY A 759 -13.31 -10.99 -5.32
CA GLY A 759 -13.63 -9.69 -4.71
C GLY A 759 -14.96 -9.65 -3.95
N ASP A 760 -15.67 -10.76 -3.80
CA ASP A 760 -16.90 -10.84 -3.01
C ASP A 760 -16.57 -10.87 -1.51
N ALA A 761 -16.99 -9.84 -0.79
CA ALA A 761 -16.78 -9.72 0.66
C ALA A 761 -17.51 -10.76 1.50
N THR A 762 -18.50 -11.45 0.91
CA THR A 762 -19.30 -12.50 1.56
C THR A 762 -18.85 -13.91 1.17
N SER A 763 -17.91 -14.05 0.23
CA SER A 763 -17.45 -15.37 -0.21
C SER A 763 -16.52 -16.01 0.81
N LEU A 764 -16.89 -17.23 1.23
CA LEU A 764 -16.09 -18.09 2.10
C LEU A 764 -15.21 -19.09 1.31
N GLU A 765 -15.13 -18.96 -0.02
CA GLU A 765 -14.27 -19.83 -0.84
C GLU A 765 -12.80 -19.55 -0.54
N SER A 766 -12.01 -20.62 -0.38
CA SER A 766 -10.58 -20.49 -0.11
C SER A 766 -9.86 -19.90 -1.32
N PHE A 767 -8.98 -18.93 -1.07
CA PHE A 767 -8.12 -18.37 -2.12
C PHE A 767 -7.17 -19.41 -2.73
N THR A 768 -6.77 -20.43 -1.96
CA THR A 768 -5.71 -21.38 -2.34
C THR A 768 -6.23 -22.68 -2.93
N GLN A 769 -7.56 -22.84 -3.04
CA GLN A 769 -8.15 -23.94 -3.78
C GLN A 769 -8.25 -23.59 -5.26
N PRO A 770 -8.00 -24.53 -6.18
CA PRO A 770 -7.98 -24.28 -7.62
C PRO A 770 -9.40 -24.21 -8.22
N LYS A 771 -10.34 -23.59 -7.49
CA LYS A 771 -11.70 -23.33 -7.94
C LYS A 771 -12.31 -22.14 -7.20
N MET A 772 -13.15 -21.38 -7.88
CA MET A 772 -13.85 -20.24 -7.29
C MET A 772 -15.02 -19.79 -8.17
N LYS A 773 -16.09 -19.28 -7.56
CA LYS A 773 -17.19 -18.64 -8.29
C LYS A 773 -16.83 -17.26 -8.80
N LEU A 774 -17.37 -16.93 -9.97
CA LEU A 774 -17.42 -15.54 -10.43
C LEU A 774 -18.24 -14.68 -9.46
N PHE A 775 -17.83 -13.44 -9.29
CA PHE A 775 -18.65 -12.41 -8.64
C PHE A 775 -18.86 -11.28 -9.64
N SER A 776 -20.12 -10.92 -9.88
CA SER A 776 -20.50 -9.93 -10.89
C SER A 776 -19.77 -10.15 -12.23
N GLY A 777 -19.74 -11.41 -12.68
CA GLY A 777 -19.16 -11.84 -13.95
C GLY A 777 -17.64 -12.00 -14.02
N LYS A 778 -16.89 -11.74 -12.94
CA LYS A 778 -15.41 -11.75 -12.97
C LYS A 778 -14.75 -12.39 -11.74
N LEU A 779 -13.54 -12.91 -11.95
CA LEU A 779 -12.55 -13.22 -10.91
C LEU A 779 -11.12 -13.10 -11.47
N VAL A 780 -10.11 -13.17 -10.60
CA VAL A 780 -8.69 -13.11 -10.95
C VAL A 780 -7.97 -14.36 -10.43
N VAL A 781 -7.17 -15.00 -11.29
CA VAL A 781 -6.28 -16.12 -10.95
C VAL A 781 -4.84 -15.66 -10.92
N LEU A 782 -4.10 -16.03 -9.87
CA LEU A 782 -2.69 -15.74 -9.68
C LEU A 782 -1.87 -16.96 -10.12
N VAL A 783 -1.01 -16.77 -11.11
CA VAL A 783 -0.09 -17.79 -11.63
C VAL A 783 1.34 -17.41 -11.25
N GLN A 784 1.98 -18.21 -10.42
CA GLN A 784 3.34 -17.97 -9.94
C GLN A 784 4.36 -18.73 -10.79
N SER A 785 5.48 -18.09 -11.11
CA SER A 785 6.59 -18.72 -11.84
C SER A 785 7.27 -19.82 -11.02
N SER A 786 7.92 -20.77 -11.70
CA SER A 786 8.99 -21.58 -11.11
C SER A 786 10.33 -20.84 -11.14
N THR A 787 11.39 -21.48 -10.64
CA THR A 787 12.78 -21.01 -10.82
C THR A 787 13.36 -21.38 -12.19
N ASP A 788 12.73 -22.33 -12.88
CA ASP A 788 13.15 -22.73 -14.22
C ASP A 788 12.40 -21.89 -15.27
N PRO A 789 13.09 -21.30 -16.26
CA PRO A 789 12.45 -20.66 -17.38
C PRO A 789 11.61 -21.65 -18.20
N GLY A 790 10.61 -21.13 -18.90
CA GLY A 790 9.80 -21.93 -19.82
C GLY A 790 8.36 -21.44 -19.94
N THR A 791 7.54 -22.28 -20.53
CA THR A 791 6.15 -21.96 -20.83
C THR A 791 5.23 -22.36 -19.69
N ILE A 792 4.24 -21.53 -19.40
CA ILE A 792 3.17 -21.80 -18.44
C ILE A 792 1.84 -21.81 -19.18
N ARG A 793 1.01 -22.82 -18.96
CA ARG A 793 -0.36 -22.88 -19.47
C ARG A 793 -1.33 -22.86 -18.30
N LEU A 794 -2.21 -21.87 -18.27
CA LEU A 794 -3.39 -21.86 -17.39
C LEU A 794 -4.57 -22.40 -18.19
N ASN A 795 -5.18 -23.49 -17.73
CA ASN A 795 -6.45 -24.01 -18.25
C ASN A 795 -7.57 -23.69 -17.25
N VAL A 796 -8.73 -23.32 -17.77
CA VAL A 796 -9.91 -22.92 -16.99
C VAL A 796 -11.12 -23.65 -17.54
N LYS A 797 -11.92 -24.21 -16.63
CA LYS A 797 -13.14 -24.94 -16.93
C LYS A 797 -14.31 -24.38 -16.13
N ASP A 798 -15.42 -24.12 -16.81
CA ASP A 798 -16.68 -23.79 -16.15
C ASP A 798 -17.37 -25.07 -15.68
N LEU A 799 -17.57 -25.21 -14.37
CA LEU A 799 -18.23 -26.37 -13.76
C LEU A 799 -19.75 -26.28 -13.81
N THR A 800 -20.31 -25.07 -13.91
CA THR A 800 -21.75 -24.82 -14.06
C THR A 800 -22.18 -25.18 -15.48
N HIS A 801 -21.48 -24.63 -16.48
CA HIS A 801 -21.70 -24.90 -17.89
C HIS A 801 -20.51 -25.66 -18.46
N ARG A 802 -20.50 -26.99 -18.26
CA ARG A 802 -19.42 -27.95 -18.60
C ARG A 802 -18.88 -27.91 -20.04
N GLN A 803 -19.43 -27.08 -20.92
CA GLN A 803 -19.01 -26.88 -22.30
C GLN A 803 -18.13 -25.62 -22.48
N ILE A 804 -18.05 -24.72 -21.51
CA ILE A 804 -17.24 -23.51 -21.58
C ILE A 804 -15.86 -23.79 -20.96
N ASN A 805 -14.81 -23.72 -21.79
CA ASN A 805 -13.42 -23.90 -21.38
C ASN A 805 -12.55 -22.82 -22.03
N GLY A 806 -11.42 -22.51 -21.42
CA GLY A 806 -10.46 -21.54 -21.94
C GLY A 806 -9.05 -21.85 -21.48
N SER A 807 -8.06 -21.32 -22.18
CA SER A 807 -6.66 -21.39 -21.76
C SER A 807 -5.89 -20.16 -22.19
N ILE A 808 -4.82 -19.85 -21.47
CA ILE A 808 -3.88 -18.79 -21.80
C ILE A 808 -2.44 -19.27 -21.59
N MET A 809 -1.55 -18.83 -22.47
CA MET A 809 -0.11 -19.13 -22.40
C MET A 809 0.63 -17.94 -21.79
N LEU A 810 1.52 -18.22 -20.86
CA LEU A 810 2.46 -17.27 -20.28
C LEU A 810 3.90 -17.81 -20.44
N SER A 811 4.89 -16.96 -20.22
CA SER A 811 6.32 -17.33 -20.23
C SER A 811 6.97 -16.94 -18.90
N ALA A 812 7.72 -17.86 -18.29
CA ALA A 812 8.70 -17.57 -17.27
C ALA A 812 10.08 -17.39 -17.96
N GLN A 813 10.74 -16.27 -17.73
CA GLN A 813 12.02 -15.91 -18.35
C GLN A 813 13.14 -15.75 -17.32
#